data_AF-A0A1H7TKH3-F1
#
_entry.id   AF-A0A1H7TKH3-F1
#
_cell.length_a   1.000
_cell.length_b   1.000
_cell.length_c   1.000
_cell.angle_alpha   90.00
_cell.angle_beta   90.00
_cell.angle_gamma   90.00
#
_symmetry.space_group_name_H-M   'P 1'
#
loop_
_entity.id
_entity.type
_entity.pdbx_description
1 polymer ?
#
loop_
_entity_poly.entity_id
_entity_poly.type
_entity_poly.pdbx_seq_one_letter_code
_entity_poly.pdbx_strand_id
1 'polypeptide(L)'
;MGQGGERRVVFARGQRLLDAARQVLGEERGAVERVRGSAGRLREQQVAEALAAIPVGRLNEVTEGRLRVGMLEAAGFATVAAVHGAEDYDLLRVPGIGRATAAQAKAAAAALADAAREATAVRLDPDHRTGSATELVTGLYPFVDAGPVLPAACERAATLAAALEPLLDTAAPARSRTAWWFAGRQRRTAARDALTTLEATLADARDGGAEEALAQALTDLLRLPGSEEQAWWEFLSRPVEFYTVLGRLAETGPVDAASAEGHLPDELAEQVRAQPLDVSGLTVSLRGYQAFGARYALARRKVVLGDEMGLGKTIQAVAALAHLAAAGERHFLVVCPASVLVNWLREIEARSTLTAFRLHGPERELAQQTWQRRGGVAVTTFEGLRHLDTDPPDPTDLPDPAVPADVAGPAGPKDALPLPLPLPLPPLAMTVVDEAHYVKNPAARRARHVAALVDRSERALFLTGTVMENHVGEFRNLLAYLQPELAAHLRDTDQVAGAAAFRRAVAPAYLRRNQQDVLTELPEVVHTDEWAEFSAADAAAYRDAVLAGNFQAMRRAAYAAADRSAKLDRLDEIVREAWAAGEKVLIFSFYRDVLEAVESRVCARSATGPAPVPGPGLFGPLTGGTAAAARQETVDDFTAHAGPAVLLSQIQAGGVGLNLQAANVVVLCEPQLKPALEQQAVARAHRMGQTRRVRVHRLLTPDSVDQRMLTLLGRKERLFDAYARRSDAAEVSPEALDVADTGLARQIIAEEQERLAAPSVTP
;
A
#
# COMPACT_ATOMS: atom_id res chain seq x y z
N MET A 1 42.03 4.25 -49.34
CA MET A 1 41.81 3.00 -48.59
C MET A 1 40.59 2.31 -49.21
N GLY A 2 40.71 1.08 -49.71
CA GLY A 2 39.67 0.48 -50.57
C GLY A 2 38.43 -0.01 -49.80
N GLN A 3 37.30 -0.18 -50.50
CA GLN A 3 35.99 -0.67 -50.02
C GLN A 3 36.04 -1.94 -49.13
N GLY A 4 37.13 -2.70 -49.11
CA GLY A 4 37.34 -3.82 -48.17
C GLY A 4 37.78 -3.41 -46.76
N GLY A 5 38.20 -2.16 -46.53
CA GLY A 5 38.49 -1.60 -45.21
C GLY A 5 37.21 -1.25 -44.45
N GLU A 6 36.33 -0.46 -45.08
CA GLU A 6 35.07 0.01 -44.49
C GLU A 6 34.17 -1.14 -44.05
N ARG A 7 33.94 -2.15 -44.91
CA ARG A 7 33.12 -3.32 -44.58
C ARG A 7 33.58 -4.09 -43.34
N ARG A 8 34.91 -4.16 -43.12
CA ARG A 8 35.48 -4.82 -41.93
C ARG A 8 35.27 -3.98 -40.67
N VAL A 9 35.32 -2.66 -40.78
CA VAL A 9 35.08 -1.73 -39.66
C VAL A 9 33.63 -1.82 -39.20
N VAL A 10 32.69 -1.82 -40.15
CA VAL A 10 31.24 -1.96 -39.87
C VAL A 10 30.96 -3.30 -39.21
N PHE A 11 31.44 -4.40 -39.79
CA PHE A 11 31.29 -5.73 -39.21
C PHE A 11 31.85 -5.79 -37.78
N ALA A 12 33.06 -5.26 -37.57
CA ALA A 12 33.70 -5.26 -36.26
C ALA A 12 32.95 -4.40 -35.23
N ARG A 13 32.33 -3.29 -35.65
CA ARG A 13 31.50 -2.45 -34.77
C ARG A 13 30.20 -3.15 -34.40
N GLY A 14 29.52 -3.76 -35.38
CA GLY A 14 28.34 -4.60 -35.16
C GLY A 14 28.64 -5.73 -34.17
N GLN A 15 29.77 -6.42 -34.35
CA GLN A 15 30.19 -7.48 -33.43
C GLN A 15 30.40 -6.96 -32.00
N ARG A 16 31.09 -5.83 -31.82
CA ARG A 16 31.29 -5.25 -30.47
C ARG A 16 29.98 -4.89 -29.79
N LEU A 17 29.03 -4.31 -30.52
CA LEU A 17 27.73 -3.95 -29.97
C LEU A 17 26.91 -5.20 -29.60
N LEU A 18 26.93 -6.23 -30.45
CA LEU A 18 26.31 -7.53 -30.14
C LEU A 18 26.95 -8.19 -28.91
N ASP A 19 28.28 -8.16 -28.80
CA ASP A 19 29.01 -8.73 -27.66
C ASP A 19 28.65 -7.98 -26.36
N ALA A 20 28.57 -6.64 -26.40
CA ALA A 20 28.13 -5.83 -25.25
C ALA A 20 26.68 -6.15 -24.85
N ALA A 21 25.76 -6.24 -25.82
CA ALA A 21 24.37 -6.61 -25.55
C ALA A 21 24.26 -8.01 -24.93
N ARG A 22 25.00 -8.99 -25.45
CA ARG A 22 25.05 -10.35 -24.90
C ARG A 22 25.66 -10.41 -23.51
N GLN A 23 26.67 -9.59 -23.25
CA GLN A 23 27.28 -9.51 -21.92
C GLN A 23 26.26 -9.00 -20.89
N VAL A 24 25.53 -7.91 -21.18
CA VAL A 24 24.46 -7.41 -20.32
C VAL A 24 23.41 -8.49 -20.04
N LEU A 25 22.92 -9.15 -21.09
CA LEU A 25 21.92 -10.23 -20.95
C LEU A 25 22.45 -11.47 -20.21
N GLY A 26 23.75 -11.73 -20.28
CA GLY A 26 24.42 -12.80 -19.54
C GLY A 26 24.52 -12.48 -18.06
N GLU A 27 24.99 -11.28 -17.73
CA GLU A 27 25.10 -10.80 -16.34
C GLU A 27 23.73 -10.65 -15.67
N GLU A 28 22.73 -10.13 -16.39
CA GLU A 28 21.35 -10.06 -15.88
C GLU A 28 20.83 -11.45 -15.54
N ARG A 29 20.95 -12.42 -16.46
CA ARG A 29 20.50 -13.81 -16.21
C ARG A 29 21.19 -14.41 -15.00
N GLY A 30 22.50 -14.27 -14.89
CA GLY A 30 23.25 -14.75 -13.73
C GLY A 30 22.83 -14.08 -12.42
N ALA A 31 22.57 -12.77 -12.44
CA ALA A 31 22.08 -12.04 -11.28
C ALA A 31 20.66 -12.47 -10.86
N VAL A 32 19.75 -12.64 -11.83
CA VAL A 32 18.39 -13.14 -11.59
C VAL A 32 18.40 -14.57 -11.04
N GLU A 33 19.23 -15.45 -11.57
CA GLU A 33 19.39 -16.83 -11.06
C GLU A 33 19.89 -16.85 -9.62
N ARG A 34 20.85 -15.98 -9.25
CA ARG A 34 21.30 -15.83 -7.86
C ARG A 34 20.16 -15.38 -6.94
N VAL A 35 19.40 -14.36 -7.34
CA VAL A 35 18.24 -13.87 -6.56
C VAL A 35 17.20 -14.97 -6.38
N ARG A 36 16.82 -15.69 -7.45
CA ARG A 36 15.87 -16.81 -7.39
C ARG A 36 16.36 -17.91 -6.47
N GLY A 37 17.64 -18.28 -6.55
CA GLY A 37 18.24 -19.28 -5.69
C GLY A 37 18.20 -18.89 -4.21
N SER A 38 18.58 -17.64 -3.88
CA SER A 38 18.55 -17.14 -2.51
C SER A 38 17.12 -17.01 -1.97
N ALA A 39 16.17 -16.56 -2.79
CA ALA A 39 14.75 -16.51 -2.43
C ALA A 39 14.18 -17.91 -2.15
N GLY A 40 14.50 -18.90 -2.98
CA GLY A 40 14.11 -20.28 -2.77
C GLY A 40 14.67 -20.86 -1.46
N ARG A 41 15.95 -20.63 -1.16
CA ARG A 41 16.56 -21.05 0.12
C ARG A 41 15.88 -20.39 1.33
N LEU A 42 15.60 -19.09 1.25
CA LEU A 42 14.89 -18.37 2.31
C LEU A 42 13.47 -18.92 2.49
N ARG A 43 12.75 -19.23 1.40
CA ARG A 43 11.42 -19.84 1.46
C ARG A 43 11.44 -21.18 2.17
N GLU A 44 12.35 -22.09 1.82
CA GLU A 44 12.46 -23.40 2.48
C GLU A 44 12.82 -23.27 3.96
N GLN A 45 13.65 -22.29 4.33
CA GLN A 45 13.92 -21.99 5.74
C GLN A 45 12.64 -21.57 6.47
N GLN A 46 11.86 -20.65 5.89
CA GLN A 46 10.60 -20.17 6.48
C GLN A 46 9.53 -21.27 6.55
N VAL A 47 9.48 -22.17 5.56
CA VAL A 47 8.62 -23.36 5.59
C VAL A 47 9.05 -24.29 6.73
N ALA A 48 10.34 -24.54 6.91
CA ALA A 48 10.83 -25.36 8.00
C ALA A 48 10.49 -24.77 9.39
N GLU A 49 10.63 -23.45 9.55
CA GLU A 49 10.23 -22.73 10.76
C GLU A 49 8.71 -22.83 11.00
N ALA A 50 7.91 -22.67 9.95
CA ALA A 50 6.46 -22.85 10.03
C ALA A 50 6.09 -24.28 10.45
N LEU A 51 6.67 -25.31 9.83
CA LEU A 51 6.42 -26.71 10.18
C LEU A 51 6.89 -27.06 11.60
N ALA A 52 7.91 -26.38 12.12
CA ALA A 52 8.38 -26.55 13.49
C ALA A 52 7.39 -25.98 14.51
N ALA A 53 6.60 -24.97 14.13
CA ALA A 53 5.52 -24.45 14.97
C ALA A 53 4.25 -25.34 14.94
N ILE A 54 4.11 -26.25 13.98
CA ILE A 54 2.94 -27.12 13.85
C ILE A 54 3.11 -28.38 14.71
N PRO A 55 2.23 -28.62 15.70
CA PRO A 55 2.25 -29.84 16.50
C PRO A 55 2.03 -31.08 15.63
N VAL A 56 2.72 -32.17 15.95
CA VAL A 56 2.61 -33.45 15.20
C VAL A 56 1.17 -33.99 15.18
N GLY A 57 0.33 -33.62 16.16
CA GLY A 57 -1.10 -33.92 16.21
C GLY A 57 -1.86 -33.57 14.92
N ARG A 58 -1.41 -32.54 14.18
CA ARG A 58 -2.01 -32.08 12.92
C ARG A 58 -1.91 -33.10 11.78
N LEU A 59 -1.02 -34.09 11.88
CA LEU A 59 -0.95 -35.20 10.92
C LEU A 59 -2.26 -36.02 10.86
N ASN A 60 -3.04 -36.02 11.95
CA ASN A 60 -4.33 -36.70 11.96
C ASN A 60 -5.39 -36.04 11.09
N GLU A 61 -5.28 -34.73 10.83
CA GLU A 61 -6.24 -34.03 9.96
C GLU A 61 -6.10 -34.47 8.51
N VAL A 62 -4.86 -34.66 8.05
CA VAL A 62 -4.55 -35.13 6.68
C VAL A 62 -4.81 -36.62 6.51
N THR A 63 -4.66 -37.40 7.57
CA THR A 63 -4.81 -38.87 7.54
C THR A 63 -6.19 -39.37 7.96
N GLU A 64 -7.15 -38.46 8.16
CA GLU A 64 -8.50 -38.77 8.66
C GLU A 64 -8.48 -39.56 9.99
N GLY A 65 -7.56 -39.23 10.89
CA GLY A 65 -7.42 -39.84 12.21
C GLY A 65 -6.83 -41.25 12.22
N ARG A 66 -6.30 -41.74 11.09
CA ARG A 66 -5.75 -43.11 10.98
C ARG A 66 -4.36 -43.26 11.61
N LEU A 67 -3.73 -42.16 12.06
CA LEU A 67 -2.36 -42.16 12.55
C LEU A 67 -2.29 -42.14 14.09
N ARG A 68 -1.46 -43.03 14.66
CA ARG A 68 -1.26 -43.08 16.12
C ARG A 68 -0.19 -42.09 16.56
N VAL A 69 -0.56 -40.81 16.54
CA VAL A 69 0.37 -39.69 16.77
C VAL A 69 1.00 -39.70 18.17
N GLY A 70 0.31 -40.19 19.19
CA GLY A 70 0.86 -40.24 20.56
C GLY A 70 2.14 -41.08 20.71
N MET A 71 2.36 -42.07 19.84
CA MET A 71 3.60 -42.84 19.83
C MET A 71 4.78 -42.04 19.26
N LEU A 72 4.51 -41.18 18.28
CA LEU A 72 5.50 -40.26 17.72
C LEU A 72 5.86 -39.17 18.73
N GLU A 73 4.87 -38.59 19.40
CA GLU A 73 5.07 -37.60 20.47
C GLU A 73 5.91 -38.17 21.62
N ALA A 74 5.56 -39.37 22.11
CA ALA A 74 6.31 -40.04 23.17
C ALA A 74 7.76 -40.38 22.78
N ALA A 75 8.04 -40.51 21.48
CA ALA A 75 9.38 -40.73 20.94
C ALA A 75 10.16 -39.42 20.64
N GLY A 76 9.60 -38.26 20.97
CA GLY A 76 10.25 -36.96 20.79
C GLY A 76 9.94 -36.25 19.48
N PHE A 77 9.11 -36.82 18.61
CA PHE A 77 8.63 -36.16 17.40
C PHE A 77 7.43 -35.27 17.73
N ALA A 78 7.68 -34.12 18.39
CA ALA A 78 6.61 -33.23 18.85
C ALA A 78 5.99 -32.37 17.72
N THR A 79 6.66 -32.24 16.57
CA THR A 79 6.29 -31.31 15.50
C THR A 79 6.22 -32.01 14.15
N VAL A 80 5.51 -31.39 13.21
CA VAL A 80 5.45 -31.88 11.83
C VAL A 80 6.83 -31.82 11.17
N ALA A 81 7.62 -30.75 11.43
CA ALA A 81 9.00 -30.66 10.96
C ALA A 81 9.86 -31.85 11.40
N ALA A 82 9.73 -32.29 12.66
CA ALA A 82 10.49 -33.41 13.18
C ALA A 82 10.18 -34.72 12.44
N VAL A 83 8.92 -34.95 12.07
CA VAL A 83 8.50 -36.14 11.29
C VAL A 83 8.92 -36.01 9.82
N HIS A 84 8.79 -34.83 9.23
CA HIS A 84 9.16 -34.55 7.84
C HIS A 84 10.66 -34.74 7.60
N GLY A 85 11.50 -34.24 8.52
CA GLY A 85 12.96 -34.32 8.44
C GLY A 85 13.56 -35.63 8.98
N ALA A 86 12.76 -36.53 9.56
CA ALA A 86 13.25 -37.81 10.05
C ALA A 86 13.68 -38.73 8.90
N GLU A 87 14.71 -39.55 9.10
CA GLU A 87 14.96 -40.65 8.16
C GLU A 87 13.94 -41.78 8.37
N ASP A 88 13.70 -42.60 7.34
CA ASP A 88 12.74 -43.72 7.44
C ASP A 88 13.11 -44.67 8.60
N TYR A 89 14.41 -44.83 8.85
CA TYR A 89 14.94 -45.64 9.94
C TYR A 89 14.58 -45.08 11.32
N ASP A 90 14.58 -43.77 11.51
CA ASP A 90 14.31 -43.14 12.81
C ASP A 90 12.86 -43.38 13.26
N LEU A 91 11.93 -43.29 12.30
CA LEU A 91 10.52 -43.56 12.55
C LEU A 91 10.25 -45.05 12.85
N LEU A 92 10.99 -45.96 12.22
CA LEU A 92 10.87 -47.41 12.45
C LEU A 92 11.42 -47.86 13.81
N ARG A 93 12.27 -47.05 14.47
CA ARG A 93 12.76 -47.33 15.82
C ARG A 93 11.73 -47.03 16.90
N VAL A 94 10.68 -46.29 16.57
CA VAL A 94 9.60 -45.97 17.50
C VAL A 94 8.80 -47.24 17.80
N PRO A 95 8.72 -47.69 19.05
CA PRO A 95 7.97 -48.90 19.40
C PRO A 95 6.52 -48.81 18.95
N GLY A 96 6.05 -49.81 18.19
CA GLY A 96 4.67 -49.87 17.70
C GLY A 96 4.42 -49.15 16.37
N ILE A 97 5.43 -48.56 15.73
CA ILE A 97 5.35 -48.00 14.37
C ILE A 97 5.95 -48.98 13.37
N GLY A 98 5.10 -49.52 12.49
CA GLY A 98 5.53 -50.35 11.35
C GLY A 98 5.82 -49.53 10.09
N ARG A 99 6.38 -50.17 9.06
CA ARG A 99 6.70 -49.53 7.77
C ARG A 99 5.53 -48.75 7.15
N ALA A 100 4.33 -49.33 7.17
CA ALA A 100 3.14 -48.67 6.61
C ALA A 100 2.79 -47.39 7.38
N THR A 101 2.87 -47.41 8.72
CA THR A 101 2.58 -46.26 9.58
C THR A 101 3.64 -45.17 9.44
N ALA A 102 4.92 -45.54 9.36
CA ALA A 102 6.01 -44.59 9.11
C ALA A 102 5.86 -43.92 7.74
N ALA A 103 5.56 -44.68 6.69
CA ALA A 103 5.32 -44.15 5.35
C ALA A 103 4.11 -43.22 5.32
N GLN A 104 3.03 -43.57 6.01
CA GLN A 104 1.84 -42.71 6.13
C GLN A 104 2.13 -41.41 6.90
N ALA A 105 2.93 -41.48 7.98
CA ALA A 105 3.35 -40.29 8.73
C ALA A 105 4.18 -39.34 7.87
N LYS A 106 5.15 -39.88 7.12
CA LYS A 106 5.94 -39.11 6.17
C LYS A 106 5.10 -38.51 5.05
N ALA A 107 4.20 -39.28 4.45
CA ALA A 107 3.34 -38.78 3.39
C ALA A 107 2.43 -37.64 3.88
N ALA A 108 1.87 -37.77 5.10
CA ALA A 108 1.07 -36.72 5.71
C ALA A 108 1.90 -35.48 6.05
N ALA A 109 3.11 -35.67 6.58
CA ALA A 109 4.03 -34.57 6.88
C ALA A 109 4.50 -33.86 5.59
N ALA A 110 4.74 -34.61 4.51
CA ALA A 110 5.06 -34.06 3.19
C ALA A 110 3.89 -33.28 2.60
N ALA A 111 2.66 -33.79 2.69
CA ALA A 111 1.47 -33.05 2.25
C ALA A 111 1.27 -31.74 3.03
N LEU A 112 1.51 -31.75 4.35
CA LEU A 112 1.52 -30.51 5.16
C LEU A 112 2.68 -29.58 4.79
N ALA A 113 3.86 -30.12 4.45
CA ALA A 113 5.00 -29.34 3.99
C ALA A 113 4.75 -28.70 2.63
N ASP A 114 4.10 -29.40 1.70
CA ASP A 114 3.70 -28.89 0.40
C ASP A 114 2.65 -27.79 0.56
N ALA A 115 1.63 -28.01 1.39
CA ALA A 115 0.64 -26.99 1.71
C ALA A 115 1.28 -25.76 2.41
N ALA A 116 2.23 -25.98 3.33
CA ALA A 116 2.96 -24.91 3.98
C ALA A 116 3.85 -24.15 2.98
N ARG A 117 4.49 -24.83 2.03
CA ARG A 117 5.27 -24.20 0.96
C ARG A 117 4.40 -23.35 0.08
N GLU A 118 3.25 -23.87 -0.36
CA GLU A 118 2.27 -23.12 -1.13
C GLU A 118 1.79 -21.87 -0.39
N ALA A 119 1.55 -21.96 0.93
CA ALA A 119 1.11 -20.83 1.75
C ALA A 119 2.23 -19.85 2.16
N THR A 120 3.50 -20.27 2.13
CA THR A 120 4.62 -19.47 2.64
C THR A 120 5.14 -18.53 1.56
N ALA A 121 5.02 -17.23 1.85
CA ALA A 121 5.63 -16.18 1.08
C ALA A 121 7.01 -15.77 1.60
N VAL A 122 7.92 -15.41 0.69
CA VAL A 122 9.27 -14.95 1.00
C VAL A 122 9.19 -13.58 1.68
N ARG A 123 9.59 -13.54 2.95
CA ARG A 123 9.62 -12.30 3.76
C ARG A 123 11.01 -12.01 4.30
N LEU A 124 11.41 -10.73 4.23
CA LEU A 124 12.66 -10.22 4.79
C LEU A 124 12.36 -9.60 6.16
N ASP A 125 12.77 -10.29 7.22
CA ASP A 125 12.67 -9.81 8.60
C ASP A 125 13.97 -9.10 9.01
N PRO A 126 13.95 -7.78 9.26
CA PRO A 126 15.15 -7.04 9.64
C PRO A 126 15.69 -7.40 11.03
N ASP A 127 14.87 -8.02 11.87
CA ASP A 127 15.21 -8.44 13.24
C ASP A 127 15.76 -9.87 13.25
N HIS A 128 15.49 -10.67 12.21
CA HIS A 128 16.02 -12.03 11.99
C HIS A 128 16.77 -12.16 10.65
N ARG A 129 18.02 -11.66 10.61
CA ARG A 129 18.86 -11.61 9.39
C ARG A 129 19.63 -12.91 9.15
N THR A 130 18.95 -13.90 8.59
CA THR A 130 19.57 -15.20 8.26
C THR A 130 20.55 -15.06 7.09
N GLY A 131 21.47 -16.01 6.92
CA GLY A 131 22.43 -15.98 5.79
C GLY A 131 21.72 -15.91 4.43
N SER A 132 20.66 -16.71 4.24
CA SER A 132 19.85 -16.70 3.01
C SER A 132 19.12 -15.37 2.80
N ALA A 133 18.67 -14.71 3.89
CA ALA A 133 18.05 -13.39 3.81
C ALA A 133 19.07 -12.32 3.41
N THR A 134 20.26 -12.32 4.00
CA THR A 134 21.33 -11.37 3.66
C THR A 134 21.83 -11.56 2.22
N GLU A 135 21.97 -12.80 1.76
CA GLU A 135 22.29 -13.11 0.35
C GLU A 135 21.21 -12.57 -0.60
N LEU A 136 19.93 -12.71 -0.23
CA LEU A 136 18.82 -12.21 -1.03
C LEU A 136 18.82 -10.67 -1.11
N VAL A 137 18.95 -9.99 0.03
CA VAL A 137 19.02 -8.50 0.07
C VAL A 137 20.20 -8.00 -0.76
N THR A 138 21.37 -8.63 -0.61
CA THR A 138 22.58 -8.29 -1.38
C THR A 138 22.39 -8.53 -2.87
N GLY A 139 21.74 -9.64 -3.26
CA GLY A 139 21.45 -9.95 -4.66
C GLY A 139 20.41 -9.04 -5.31
N LEU A 140 19.48 -8.48 -4.52
CA LEU A 140 18.46 -7.52 -4.99
C LEU A 140 19.03 -6.11 -5.18
N TYR A 141 20.07 -5.75 -4.43
CA TYR A 141 20.67 -4.40 -4.43
C TYR A 141 20.96 -3.82 -5.83
N PRO A 142 21.63 -4.53 -6.77
CA PRO A 142 21.94 -3.97 -8.10
C PRO A 142 20.69 -3.51 -8.86
N PHE A 143 19.59 -4.26 -8.73
CA PHE A 143 18.34 -3.98 -9.42
C PHE A 143 17.57 -2.82 -8.79
N VAL A 144 17.63 -2.69 -7.47
CA VAL A 144 16.99 -1.58 -6.73
C VAL A 144 17.72 -0.28 -7.00
N ASP A 145 19.06 -0.32 -6.94
CA ASP A 145 19.89 0.86 -7.10
C ASP A 145 19.84 1.42 -8.53
N ALA A 146 19.78 0.55 -9.54
CA ALA A 146 19.61 0.95 -10.94
C ALA A 146 18.18 1.42 -11.27
N GLY A 147 17.20 0.99 -10.49
CA GLY A 147 15.79 1.37 -10.64
C GLY A 147 15.19 0.97 -12.00
N PRO A 148 14.27 1.79 -12.56
CA PRO A 148 13.53 1.45 -13.78
C PRO A 148 14.37 1.52 -15.07
N VAL A 149 15.58 2.08 -15.02
CA VAL A 149 16.46 2.22 -16.19
C VAL A 149 17.06 0.89 -16.63
N LEU A 150 17.42 0.03 -15.67
CA LEU A 150 18.05 -1.26 -15.96
C LEU A 150 17.16 -2.21 -16.78
N PRO A 151 15.88 -2.45 -16.41
CA PRO A 151 14.99 -3.27 -17.23
C PRO A 151 14.85 -2.76 -18.67
N ALA A 152 14.73 -1.44 -18.87
CA ALA A 152 14.64 -0.84 -20.19
C ALA A 152 15.94 -1.03 -21.01
N ALA A 153 17.10 -0.95 -20.36
CA ALA A 153 18.39 -1.22 -21.00
C ALA A 153 18.55 -2.70 -21.37
N CYS A 154 18.09 -3.64 -20.54
CA CYS A 154 18.08 -5.06 -20.84
C CYS A 154 17.14 -5.40 -22.02
N GLU A 155 15.95 -4.81 -22.09
CA GLU A 155 15.03 -4.96 -23.22
C GLU A 155 15.65 -4.43 -24.52
N ARG A 156 16.33 -3.28 -24.44
CA ARG A 156 17.08 -2.72 -25.56
C ARG A 156 18.23 -3.63 -25.99
N ALA A 157 18.95 -4.23 -25.03
CA ALA A 157 20.00 -5.22 -25.29
C ALA A 157 19.44 -6.44 -26.03
N ALA A 158 18.29 -6.97 -25.58
CA ALA A 158 17.62 -8.10 -26.23
C ALA A 158 17.20 -7.76 -27.66
N THR A 159 16.61 -6.58 -27.87
CA THR A 159 16.20 -6.09 -29.19
C THR A 159 17.39 -5.94 -30.14
N LEU A 160 18.49 -5.34 -29.65
CA LEU A 160 19.72 -5.20 -30.43
C LEU A 160 20.35 -6.55 -30.75
N ALA A 161 20.42 -7.47 -29.77
CA ALA A 161 20.96 -8.80 -30.01
C ALA A 161 20.17 -9.55 -31.09
N ALA A 162 18.83 -9.52 -30.99
CA ALA A 162 17.94 -10.14 -31.97
C ALA A 162 18.06 -9.52 -33.39
N ALA A 163 18.32 -8.21 -33.47
CA ALA A 163 18.51 -7.54 -34.76
C ALA A 163 19.91 -7.79 -35.37
N LEU A 164 20.97 -7.74 -34.55
CA LEU A 164 22.37 -7.79 -35.03
C LEU A 164 22.84 -9.19 -35.37
N GLU A 165 22.39 -10.22 -34.63
CA GLU A 165 22.80 -11.60 -34.81
C GLU A 165 22.59 -12.14 -36.24
N PRO A 166 21.39 -12.09 -36.84
CA PRO A 166 21.18 -12.57 -38.21
C PRO A 166 21.92 -11.74 -39.26
N LEU A 167 22.10 -10.44 -39.01
CA LEU A 167 22.83 -9.54 -39.91
C LEU A 167 24.34 -9.87 -39.94
N LEU A 168 24.93 -10.13 -38.77
CA LEU A 168 26.34 -10.49 -38.65
C LEU A 168 26.62 -11.89 -39.24
N ASP A 169 25.71 -12.85 -39.04
CA ASP A 169 25.82 -14.18 -39.68
C ASP A 169 25.80 -14.08 -41.20
N THR A 170 24.90 -13.25 -41.75
CA THR A 170 24.81 -13.02 -43.19
C THR A 170 26.02 -12.25 -43.72
N ALA A 171 26.53 -11.30 -42.94
CA ALA A 171 27.70 -10.49 -43.25
C ALA A 171 29.05 -11.20 -42.96
N ALA A 172 29.05 -12.43 -42.48
CA ALA A 172 30.26 -13.19 -42.11
C ALA A 172 31.40 -13.18 -43.16
N PRO A 173 31.15 -13.22 -44.49
CA PRO A 173 32.21 -13.09 -45.49
C PRO A 173 33.02 -11.79 -45.38
N ALA A 174 32.44 -10.72 -44.82
CA ALA A 174 33.09 -9.43 -44.64
C ALA A 174 34.13 -9.42 -43.51
N ARG A 175 34.15 -10.45 -42.66
CA ARG A 175 35.08 -10.58 -41.53
C ARG A 175 36.54 -10.61 -41.94
N SER A 176 36.87 -11.18 -43.11
CA SER A 176 38.24 -11.25 -43.60
C SER A 176 38.33 -11.14 -45.12
N ARG A 177 39.50 -10.70 -45.61
CA ARG A 177 39.77 -10.59 -47.05
C ARG A 177 39.71 -11.95 -47.75
N THR A 178 40.13 -13.02 -47.07
CA THR A 178 40.10 -14.39 -47.59
C THR A 178 38.68 -14.93 -47.64
N ALA A 179 37.89 -14.80 -46.56
CA ALA A 179 36.49 -15.23 -46.53
C ALA A 179 35.66 -14.54 -47.62
N TRP A 180 35.90 -13.24 -47.86
CA TRP A 180 35.25 -12.52 -48.94
C TRP A 180 35.61 -13.08 -50.32
N TRP A 181 36.89 -13.42 -50.53
CA TRP A 181 37.38 -13.94 -51.80
C TRP A 181 36.85 -15.34 -52.12
N PHE A 182 36.65 -16.19 -51.12
CA PHE A 182 36.05 -17.52 -51.29
C PHE A 182 34.51 -17.51 -51.33
N ALA A 183 33.85 -16.41 -50.97
CA ALA A 183 32.39 -16.29 -51.04
C ALA A 183 31.89 -16.19 -52.50
N GLY A 184 30.88 -16.99 -52.84
CA GLY A 184 30.19 -16.92 -54.14
C GLY A 184 29.42 -15.60 -54.36
N ARG A 185 29.02 -15.32 -55.61
CA ARG A 185 28.40 -14.04 -56.00
C ARG A 185 27.14 -13.72 -55.18
N GLN A 186 26.23 -14.68 -55.02
CA GLN A 186 25.00 -14.51 -54.25
C GLN A 186 25.29 -14.21 -52.77
N ARG A 187 26.23 -14.92 -52.16
CA ARG A 187 26.64 -14.72 -50.76
C ARG A 187 27.30 -13.35 -50.53
N ARG A 188 28.07 -12.86 -51.51
CA ARG A 188 28.64 -11.50 -51.48
C ARG A 188 27.59 -10.41 -51.64
N THR A 189 26.50 -10.65 -52.38
CA THR A 189 25.40 -9.69 -52.49
C THR A 189 24.64 -9.60 -51.17
N ALA A 190 24.20 -10.74 -50.63
CA ALA A 190 23.54 -10.80 -49.33
C ALA A 190 24.38 -10.18 -48.20
N ALA A 191 25.70 -10.43 -48.18
CA ALA A 191 26.59 -9.82 -47.21
C ALA A 191 26.73 -8.29 -47.38
N ARG A 192 26.57 -7.73 -48.58
CA ARG A 192 26.54 -6.26 -48.75
C ARG A 192 25.24 -5.68 -48.23
N ASP A 193 24.11 -6.29 -48.58
CA ASP A 193 22.79 -5.82 -48.15
C ASP A 193 22.70 -5.86 -46.62
N ALA A 194 23.16 -6.95 -45.99
CA ALA A 194 23.25 -7.08 -44.54
C ALA A 194 24.18 -6.03 -43.90
N LEU A 195 25.31 -5.68 -44.53
CA LEU A 195 26.19 -4.62 -44.03
C LEU A 195 25.53 -3.23 -44.11
N THR A 196 24.73 -2.96 -45.14
CA THR A 196 23.99 -1.70 -45.25
C THR A 196 22.91 -1.60 -44.18
N THR A 197 22.16 -2.67 -43.92
CA THR A 197 21.21 -2.71 -42.79
C THR A 197 21.94 -2.58 -41.46
N LEU A 198 23.09 -3.24 -41.29
CA LEU A 198 23.92 -3.15 -40.09
C LEU A 198 24.42 -1.72 -39.84
N GLU A 199 24.84 -0.99 -40.87
CA GLU A 199 25.22 0.42 -40.76
C GLU A 199 24.05 1.29 -40.27
N ALA A 200 22.83 1.07 -40.79
CA ALA A 200 21.63 1.79 -40.35
C ALA A 200 21.30 1.47 -38.88
N THR A 201 21.28 0.18 -38.50
CA THR A 201 21.04 -0.24 -37.11
C THR A 201 22.09 0.33 -36.15
N LEU A 202 23.36 0.40 -36.55
CA LEU A 202 24.43 1.00 -35.76
C LEU A 202 24.28 2.52 -35.61
N ALA A 203 23.76 3.21 -36.63
CA ALA A 203 23.46 4.63 -36.55
C ALA A 203 22.30 4.88 -35.59
N ASP A 204 21.20 4.14 -35.73
CA ASP A 204 20.03 4.23 -34.84
C ASP A 204 20.41 3.93 -33.39
N ALA A 205 21.23 2.90 -33.16
CA ALA A 205 21.71 2.53 -31.82
C ALA A 205 22.56 3.64 -31.20
N ARG A 206 23.43 4.29 -31.98
CA ARG A 206 24.25 5.41 -31.49
C ARG A 206 23.38 6.63 -31.19
N ASP A 207 22.51 7.00 -32.11
CA ASP A 207 21.70 8.21 -31.99
C ASP A 207 20.65 8.06 -30.85
N GLY A 208 20.23 6.82 -30.56
CA GLY A 208 19.41 6.47 -29.40
C GLY A 208 20.18 6.24 -28.08
N GLY A 209 21.51 6.42 -28.04
CA GLY A 209 22.34 6.27 -26.84
C GLY A 209 22.41 4.84 -26.30
N ALA A 210 22.32 3.84 -27.17
CA ALA A 210 22.30 2.44 -26.74
C ALA A 210 23.66 1.95 -26.23
N GLU A 211 24.77 2.41 -26.80
CA GLU A 211 26.11 2.03 -26.34
C GLU A 211 26.33 2.46 -24.87
N GLU A 212 25.95 3.70 -24.53
CA GLU A 212 26.01 4.23 -23.16
C GLU A 212 25.05 3.49 -22.22
N ALA A 213 23.82 3.22 -22.67
CA ALA A 213 22.83 2.50 -21.87
C ALA A 213 23.29 1.07 -21.53
N LEU A 214 23.90 0.35 -22.47
CA LEU A 214 24.45 -0.99 -22.24
C LEU A 214 25.64 -0.97 -21.28
N ALA A 215 26.55 0.00 -21.43
CA ALA A 215 27.69 0.16 -20.52
C ALA A 215 27.25 0.49 -19.09
N GLN A 216 26.25 1.38 -18.95
CA GLN A 216 25.66 1.74 -17.66
C GLN A 216 24.96 0.53 -17.02
N ALA A 217 24.13 -0.20 -17.78
CA ALA A 217 23.46 -1.40 -17.30
C ALA A 217 24.43 -2.47 -16.79
N LEU A 218 25.55 -2.67 -17.50
CA LEU A 218 26.60 -3.59 -17.05
C LEU A 218 27.24 -3.13 -15.74
N THR A 219 27.53 -1.84 -15.60
CA THR A 219 28.09 -1.27 -14.37
C THR A 219 27.12 -1.40 -13.21
N ASP A 220 25.83 -1.19 -13.46
CA ASP A 220 24.79 -1.30 -12.46
C ASP A 220 24.57 -2.75 -12.00
N LEU A 221 24.55 -3.72 -12.93
CA LEU A 221 24.42 -5.15 -12.61
C LEU A 221 25.59 -5.70 -11.76
N LEU A 222 26.78 -5.12 -11.93
CA LEU A 222 27.98 -5.50 -11.19
C LEU A 222 28.14 -4.74 -9.88
N ARG A 223 27.25 -3.78 -9.57
CA ARG A 223 27.33 -2.97 -8.36
C ARG A 223 26.90 -3.78 -7.15
N LEU A 224 27.81 -3.94 -6.18
CA LEU A 224 27.53 -4.60 -4.90
C LEU A 224 27.48 -3.56 -3.77
N PRO A 225 26.71 -3.82 -2.70
CA PRO A 225 26.80 -3.02 -1.48
C PRO A 225 28.21 -3.16 -0.88
N GLY A 226 28.68 -2.12 -0.19
CA GLY A 226 29.99 -2.10 0.45
C GLY A 226 30.09 -3.02 1.68
N SER A 227 28.96 -3.35 2.32
CA SER A 227 28.85 -4.34 3.39
C SER A 227 27.44 -4.92 3.50
N GLU A 228 27.26 -5.98 4.29
CA GLU A 228 25.94 -6.54 4.61
C GLU A 228 25.06 -5.53 5.37
N GLU A 229 25.64 -4.75 6.28
CA GLU A 229 24.93 -3.70 7.01
C GLU A 229 24.42 -2.61 6.08
N GLN A 230 25.21 -2.21 5.08
CA GLN A 230 24.76 -1.26 4.07
C GLN A 230 23.58 -1.82 3.29
N ALA A 231 23.63 -3.09 2.88
CA ALA A 231 22.55 -3.74 2.13
C ALA A 231 21.24 -3.73 2.93
N TRP A 232 21.31 -4.08 4.22
CA TRP A 232 20.16 -4.07 5.12
C TRP A 232 19.64 -2.66 5.44
N TRP A 233 20.54 -1.68 5.59
CA TRP A 233 20.15 -0.28 5.78
C TRP A 233 19.41 0.26 4.54
N GLU A 234 19.89 -0.10 3.35
CA GLU A 234 19.25 0.27 2.08
C GLU A 234 17.86 -0.36 1.96
N PHE A 235 17.74 -1.65 2.31
CA PHE A 235 16.46 -2.34 2.40
C PHE A 235 15.49 -1.66 3.37
N LEU A 236 15.95 -1.31 4.57
CA LEU A 236 15.11 -0.63 5.58
C LEU A 236 14.69 0.77 5.14
N SER A 237 15.50 1.45 4.34
CA SER A 237 15.20 2.78 3.81
C SER A 237 14.24 2.74 2.61
N ARG A 238 14.32 1.68 1.79
CA ARG A 238 13.53 1.53 0.56
C ARG A 238 12.86 0.14 0.42
N PRO A 239 12.12 -0.34 1.44
CA PRO A 239 11.64 -1.73 1.46
C PRO A 239 10.68 -2.04 0.32
N VAL A 240 9.87 -1.04 -0.07
CA VAL A 240 8.93 -1.16 -1.19
C VAL A 240 9.65 -1.51 -2.49
N GLU A 241 10.80 -0.90 -2.78
CA GLU A 241 11.55 -1.12 -4.01
C GLU A 241 12.16 -2.52 -4.06
N PHE A 242 12.74 -2.98 -2.94
CA PHE A 242 13.27 -4.34 -2.82
C PHE A 242 12.21 -5.40 -3.09
N TYR A 243 11.04 -5.27 -2.45
CA TYR A 243 9.95 -6.21 -2.68
C TYR A 243 9.34 -6.07 -4.09
N THR A 244 9.36 -4.89 -4.72
CA THR A 244 8.96 -4.71 -6.13
C THR A 244 9.87 -5.49 -7.06
N VAL A 245 11.19 -5.38 -6.85
CA VAL A 245 12.18 -6.16 -7.62
C VAL A 245 12.02 -7.65 -7.33
N LEU A 246 11.89 -8.03 -6.06
CA LEU A 246 11.76 -9.43 -5.67
C LEU A 246 10.56 -10.10 -6.35
N GLY A 247 9.37 -9.47 -6.31
CA GLY A 247 8.17 -10.00 -6.96
C GLY A 247 8.25 -10.05 -8.50
N ARG A 248 9.15 -9.28 -9.11
CA ARG A 248 9.43 -9.36 -10.56
C ARG A 248 10.40 -10.49 -10.90
N LEU A 249 11.40 -10.70 -10.05
CA LEU A 249 12.51 -11.60 -10.36
C LEU A 249 12.30 -13.02 -9.85
N ALA A 250 11.61 -13.20 -8.74
CA ALA A 250 11.40 -14.50 -8.08
C ALA A 250 9.93 -14.73 -7.73
N GLU A 251 9.54 -16.00 -7.64
CA GLU A 251 8.24 -16.38 -7.12
C GLU A 251 8.20 -16.12 -5.61
N THR A 252 7.45 -15.10 -5.19
CA THR A 252 7.39 -14.67 -3.79
C THR A 252 6.39 -15.43 -2.94
N GLY A 253 5.55 -16.30 -3.53
CA GLY A 253 4.50 -17.03 -2.81
C GLY A 253 3.16 -17.03 -3.56
N PRO A 254 2.06 -17.38 -2.89
CA PRO A 254 0.74 -17.56 -3.49
C PRO A 254 0.06 -16.20 -3.70
N VAL A 255 0.45 -15.47 -4.74
CA VAL A 255 -0.43 -14.41 -5.28
C VAL A 255 -1.29 -15.08 -6.33
N ASP A 256 -2.55 -15.36 -6.00
CA ASP A 256 -3.52 -15.77 -7.02
C ASP A 256 -3.65 -14.62 -8.02
N ALA A 257 -3.32 -14.90 -9.29
CA ALA A 257 -3.43 -13.93 -10.36
C ALA A 257 -4.85 -13.37 -10.45
N ALA A 258 -5.88 -14.20 -10.22
CA ALA A 258 -7.26 -13.74 -10.22
C ALA A 258 -7.50 -12.72 -9.09
N SER A 259 -6.98 -12.97 -7.88
CA SER A 259 -7.11 -12.05 -6.76
C SER A 259 -6.32 -10.74 -6.97
N ALA A 260 -5.11 -10.81 -7.54
CA ALA A 260 -4.31 -9.63 -7.91
C ALA A 260 -4.93 -8.77 -9.02
N GLU A 261 -5.79 -9.38 -9.82
CA GLU A 261 -6.59 -8.74 -10.86
C GLU A 261 -7.99 -8.34 -10.36
N GLY A 262 -8.32 -8.57 -9.08
CA GLY A 262 -9.59 -8.20 -8.45
C GLY A 262 -10.79 -9.07 -8.85
N HIS A 263 -10.52 -10.31 -9.25
CA HIS A 263 -11.48 -11.29 -9.75
C HIS A 263 -12.32 -10.76 -10.93
N LEU A 264 -11.69 -9.99 -11.82
CA LEU A 264 -12.33 -9.57 -13.06
C LEU A 264 -12.62 -10.80 -13.94
N PRO A 265 -13.69 -10.76 -14.76
CA PRO A 265 -13.90 -11.77 -15.79
C PRO A 265 -12.71 -11.88 -16.74
N ASP A 266 -12.34 -13.09 -17.17
CA ASP A 266 -11.14 -13.36 -17.98
C ASP A 266 -11.03 -12.45 -19.22
N GLU A 267 -12.12 -12.26 -19.97
CA GLU A 267 -12.15 -11.38 -21.14
C GLU A 267 -11.76 -9.93 -20.81
N LEU A 268 -12.22 -9.43 -19.65
CA LEU A 268 -11.92 -8.09 -19.19
C LEU A 268 -10.47 -8.00 -18.69
N ALA A 269 -10.01 -9.02 -17.96
CA ALA A 269 -8.62 -9.09 -17.49
C ALA A 269 -7.62 -9.12 -18.67
N GLU A 270 -7.93 -9.87 -19.73
CA GLU A 270 -7.13 -9.89 -20.96
C GLU A 270 -7.08 -8.53 -21.65
N GLN A 271 -8.22 -7.83 -21.77
CA GLN A 271 -8.25 -6.46 -22.32
C GLN A 271 -7.37 -5.51 -21.50
N VAL A 272 -7.41 -5.61 -20.17
CA VAL A 272 -6.58 -4.80 -19.28
C VAL A 272 -5.09 -5.15 -19.44
N ARG A 273 -4.73 -6.43 -19.55
CA ARG A 273 -3.34 -6.84 -19.80
C ARG A 273 -2.83 -6.35 -21.16
N ALA A 274 -3.69 -6.36 -22.18
CA ALA A 274 -3.37 -5.89 -23.52
C ALA A 274 -3.21 -4.36 -23.62
N GLN A 275 -3.87 -3.59 -22.75
CA GLN A 275 -3.74 -2.12 -22.70
C GLN A 275 -2.29 -1.70 -22.43
N PRO A 276 -1.60 -1.01 -23.36
CA PRO A 276 -0.23 -0.55 -23.13
C PRO A 276 -0.13 0.40 -21.92
N LEU A 277 1.01 0.34 -21.23
CA LEU A 277 1.36 1.27 -20.16
C LEU A 277 2.78 1.75 -20.39
N ASP A 278 2.92 3.06 -20.62
CA ASP A 278 4.21 3.72 -20.77
C ASP A 278 4.65 4.21 -19.39
N VAL A 279 5.80 3.70 -18.93
CA VAL A 279 6.38 3.99 -17.61
C VAL A 279 7.59 4.91 -17.70
N SER A 280 7.93 5.43 -18.88
CA SER A 280 9.09 6.31 -19.09
C SER A 280 9.01 7.62 -18.30
N GLY A 281 7.79 8.09 -18.01
CA GLY A 281 7.54 9.24 -17.15
C GLY A 281 7.59 8.95 -15.65
N LEU A 282 7.85 7.70 -15.22
CA LEU A 282 7.93 7.32 -13.81
C LEU A 282 9.38 7.23 -13.33
N THR A 283 9.62 7.69 -12.11
CA THR A 283 10.92 7.57 -11.43
C THR A 283 11.03 6.32 -10.57
N VAL A 284 9.94 5.56 -10.45
CA VAL A 284 9.83 4.36 -9.61
C VAL A 284 9.26 3.18 -10.37
N SER A 285 9.59 1.97 -9.92
CA SER A 285 9.00 0.74 -10.46
C SER A 285 7.63 0.45 -9.84
N LEU A 286 6.69 -0.01 -10.67
CA LEU A 286 5.36 -0.45 -10.24
C LEU A 286 5.35 -1.93 -9.87
N ARG A 287 4.51 -2.30 -8.89
CA ARG A 287 4.11 -3.70 -8.67
C ARG A 287 3.22 -4.18 -9.82
N GLY A 288 3.16 -5.50 -10.03
CA GLY A 288 2.30 -6.11 -11.05
C GLY A 288 0.84 -5.66 -10.94
N TYR A 289 0.26 -5.73 -9.73
CA TYR A 289 -1.11 -5.28 -9.49
C TYR A 289 -1.25 -3.75 -9.66
N GLN A 290 -0.24 -2.94 -9.33
CA GLN A 290 -0.30 -1.49 -9.54
C GLN A 290 -0.32 -1.14 -11.02
N ALA A 291 0.55 -1.78 -11.81
CA ALA A 291 0.55 -1.64 -13.26
C ALA A 291 -0.79 -2.11 -13.87
N PHE A 292 -1.35 -3.20 -13.36
CA PHE A 292 -2.68 -3.68 -13.77
C PHE A 292 -3.79 -2.66 -13.47
N GLY A 293 -3.80 -2.04 -12.29
CA GLY A 293 -4.81 -1.04 -11.95
C GLY A 293 -4.68 0.26 -12.74
N ALA A 294 -3.45 0.67 -13.08
CA ALA A 294 -3.21 1.77 -14.02
C ALA A 294 -3.74 1.44 -15.43
N ARG A 295 -3.45 0.23 -15.94
CA ARG A 295 -3.99 -0.25 -17.22
C ARG A 295 -5.51 -0.33 -17.20
N TYR A 296 -6.10 -0.76 -16.09
CA TYR A 296 -7.53 -0.83 -15.91
C TYR A 296 -8.18 0.56 -16.04
N ALA A 297 -7.62 1.57 -15.38
CA ALA A 297 -8.08 2.96 -15.50
C ALA A 297 -7.97 3.49 -16.94
N LEU A 298 -6.90 3.14 -17.66
CA LEU A 298 -6.69 3.55 -19.05
C LEU A 298 -7.66 2.85 -20.02
N ALA A 299 -7.83 1.54 -19.89
CA ALA A 299 -8.66 0.71 -20.76
C ALA A 299 -10.15 1.05 -20.61
N ARG A 300 -10.61 1.32 -19.38
CA ARG A 300 -12.03 1.53 -19.06
C ARG A 300 -12.44 3.00 -18.96
N ARG A 301 -11.47 3.92 -18.99
CA ARG A 301 -11.62 5.39 -19.05
C ARG A 301 -12.28 6.04 -17.82
N LYS A 302 -13.52 5.68 -17.49
CA LYS A 302 -14.29 6.22 -16.36
C LYS A 302 -14.60 5.11 -15.36
N VAL A 303 -13.82 5.04 -14.28
CA VAL A 303 -13.86 3.93 -13.33
C VAL A 303 -13.60 4.33 -11.88
N VAL A 304 -13.94 3.42 -10.98
CA VAL A 304 -13.63 3.46 -9.56
C VAL A 304 -12.52 2.44 -9.26
N LEU A 305 -11.44 2.89 -8.64
CA LEU A 305 -10.41 2.05 -8.04
C LEU A 305 -10.64 1.96 -6.52
N GLY A 306 -11.19 0.83 -6.13
CA GLY A 306 -11.63 0.47 -4.80
C GLY A 306 -10.62 -0.30 -3.95
N ASP A 307 -9.35 -0.33 -4.35
CA ASP A 307 -8.30 -1.05 -3.62
C ASP A 307 -8.27 -0.67 -2.14
N GLU A 308 -7.94 -1.64 -1.30
CA GLU A 308 -7.75 -1.43 0.13
C GLU A 308 -6.71 -0.33 0.42
N MET A 309 -6.80 0.28 1.60
CA MET A 309 -5.84 1.28 2.05
C MET A 309 -4.42 0.68 2.07
N GLY A 310 -3.41 1.47 1.72
CA GLY A 310 -2.02 0.98 1.69
C GLY A 310 -1.54 0.34 0.37
N LEU A 311 -2.42 0.03 -0.59
CA LEU A 311 -2.06 -0.56 -1.89
C LEU A 311 -1.50 0.42 -2.95
N GLY A 312 -1.32 1.69 -2.60
CA GLY A 312 -0.74 2.68 -3.50
C GLY A 312 -1.69 3.13 -4.63
N LYS A 313 -2.96 3.41 -4.34
CA LYS A 313 -3.91 4.00 -5.30
C LYS A 313 -3.38 5.27 -5.97
N THR A 314 -2.66 6.11 -5.21
CA THR A 314 -2.01 7.33 -5.71
C THR A 314 -1.00 7.02 -6.82
N ILE A 315 -0.09 6.05 -6.63
CA ILE A 315 0.91 5.72 -7.66
C ILE A 315 0.27 5.09 -8.90
N GLN A 316 -0.83 4.34 -8.75
CA GLN A 316 -1.60 3.82 -9.88
C GLN A 316 -2.23 4.95 -10.71
N ALA A 317 -2.78 5.97 -10.05
CA ALA A 317 -3.28 7.16 -10.73
C ALA A 317 -2.15 7.93 -11.42
N VAL A 318 -1.02 8.19 -10.73
CA VAL A 318 0.15 8.87 -11.31
C VAL A 318 0.70 8.12 -12.52
N ALA A 319 0.74 6.77 -12.50
CA ALA A 319 1.13 5.95 -13.64
C ALA A 319 0.21 6.13 -14.85
N ALA A 320 -1.10 6.20 -14.64
CA ALA A 320 -2.05 6.50 -15.72
C ALA A 320 -1.85 7.92 -16.28
N LEU A 321 -1.61 8.92 -15.42
CA LEU A 321 -1.31 10.30 -15.85
C LEU A 321 0.00 10.37 -16.65
N ALA A 322 1.06 9.70 -16.19
CA ALA A 322 2.36 9.68 -16.86
C ALA A 322 2.26 9.02 -18.25
N HIS A 323 1.50 7.93 -18.38
CA HIS A 323 1.23 7.31 -19.67
C HIS A 323 0.51 8.26 -20.64
N LEU A 324 -0.53 8.96 -20.18
CA LEU A 324 -1.25 9.93 -21.02
C LEU A 324 -0.34 11.10 -21.41
N ALA A 325 0.52 11.56 -20.50
CA ALA A 325 1.50 12.61 -20.79
C ALA A 325 2.51 12.17 -21.86
N ALA A 326 2.98 10.91 -21.81
CA ALA A 326 3.83 10.33 -22.84
C ALA A 326 3.11 10.24 -24.21
N ALA A 327 1.79 10.07 -24.19
CA ALA A 327 0.93 10.12 -25.40
C ALA A 327 0.65 11.56 -25.90
N GLY A 328 1.18 12.59 -25.23
CA GLY A 328 1.05 14.01 -25.62
C GLY A 328 -0.06 14.79 -24.90
N GLU A 329 -0.79 14.17 -23.97
CA GLU A 329 -1.79 14.86 -23.17
C GLU A 329 -1.13 15.79 -22.15
N ARG A 330 -1.74 16.96 -21.91
CA ARG A 330 -1.07 18.02 -21.13
C ARG A 330 -1.80 18.43 -19.87
N HIS A 331 -3.12 18.21 -19.75
CA HIS A 331 -3.90 18.81 -18.67
C HIS A 331 -4.63 17.75 -17.86
N PHE A 332 -4.23 17.62 -16.59
CA PHE A 332 -4.79 16.67 -15.62
C PHE A 332 -5.25 17.41 -14.37
N LEU A 333 -6.30 16.90 -13.73
CA LEU A 333 -6.85 17.48 -12.50
C LEU A 333 -7.02 16.40 -11.42
N VAL A 334 -6.55 16.69 -10.22
CA VAL A 334 -6.73 15.88 -9.01
C VAL A 334 -7.56 16.68 -8.01
N VAL A 335 -8.66 16.08 -7.55
CA VAL A 335 -9.52 16.61 -6.48
C VAL A 335 -9.34 15.71 -5.27
N CYS A 336 -8.95 16.26 -4.13
CA CYS A 336 -8.68 15.47 -2.92
C CYS A 336 -9.09 16.23 -1.63
N PRO A 337 -9.19 15.54 -0.47
CA PRO A 337 -9.34 16.24 0.80
C PRO A 337 -8.16 17.18 1.09
N ALA A 338 -8.42 18.28 1.80
CA ALA A 338 -7.38 19.27 2.14
C ALA A 338 -6.20 18.68 2.92
N SER A 339 -6.44 17.61 3.69
CA SER A 339 -5.42 16.91 4.48
C SER A 339 -4.38 16.17 3.63
N VAL A 340 -4.73 15.73 2.42
CA VAL A 340 -3.84 14.93 1.55
C VAL A 340 -3.31 15.72 0.35
N LEU A 341 -3.72 16.98 0.19
CA LEU A 341 -3.30 17.82 -0.93
C LEU A 341 -1.77 17.94 -1.05
N VAL A 342 -1.08 18.16 0.07
CA VAL A 342 0.39 18.28 0.08
C VAL A 342 1.04 16.93 -0.26
N ASN A 343 0.47 15.82 0.22
CA ASN A 343 0.94 14.49 -0.11
C ASN A 343 0.81 14.19 -1.62
N TRP A 344 -0.30 14.58 -2.25
CA TRP A 344 -0.47 14.45 -3.70
C TRP A 344 0.59 15.20 -4.49
N LEU A 345 0.87 16.46 -4.14
CA LEU A 345 1.91 17.26 -4.81
C LEU A 345 3.27 16.55 -4.72
N ARG A 346 3.66 16.11 -3.52
CA ARG A 346 4.91 15.39 -3.28
C ARG A 346 4.99 14.07 -4.05
N GLU A 347 3.94 13.25 -4.01
CA GLU A 347 3.94 11.94 -4.70
C GLU A 347 3.99 12.09 -6.23
N ILE A 348 3.34 13.11 -6.79
CA ILE A 348 3.43 13.38 -8.24
C ILE A 348 4.89 13.70 -8.61
N GLU A 349 5.52 14.64 -7.91
CA GLU A 349 6.88 15.09 -8.21
C GLU A 349 7.96 14.05 -7.86
N ALA A 350 7.78 13.29 -6.79
CA ALA A 350 8.75 12.28 -6.35
C ALA A 350 8.69 11.00 -7.19
N ARG A 351 7.53 10.66 -7.76
CA ARG A 351 7.29 9.39 -8.45
C ARG A 351 7.19 9.51 -9.97
N SER A 352 7.18 10.73 -10.50
CA SER A 352 7.06 10.98 -11.95
C SER A 352 7.82 12.24 -12.37
N THR A 353 7.96 12.41 -13.69
CA THR A 353 8.50 13.62 -14.30
C THR A 353 7.46 14.74 -14.45
N LEU A 354 6.22 14.51 -14.00
CA LEU A 354 5.12 15.47 -14.11
C LEU A 354 5.29 16.62 -13.10
N THR A 355 4.93 17.83 -13.53
CA THR A 355 4.87 19.00 -12.65
C THR A 355 3.50 19.09 -11.97
N ALA A 356 3.49 19.28 -10.65
CA ALA A 356 2.27 19.43 -9.87
C ALA A 356 1.99 20.92 -9.56
N PHE A 357 0.72 21.34 -9.63
CA PHE A 357 0.30 22.72 -9.38
C PHE A 357 -0.72 22.77 -8.26
N ARG A 358 -0.39 23.47 -7.18
CA ARG A 358 -1.28 23.68 -6.04
C ARG A 358 -2.35 24.73 -6.36
N LEU A 359 -3.58 24.28 -6.60
CA LEU A 359 -4.73 25.18 -6.80
C LEU A 359 -5.48 25.43 -5.49
N HIS A 360 -4.74 25.87 -4.46
CA HIS A 360 -5.26 26.18 -3.13
C HIS A 360 -4.41 27.24 -2.43
N GLY A 361 -5.04 28.07 -1.60
CA GLY A 361 -4.38 29.15 -0.88
C GLY A 361 -4.29 30.46 -1.69
N PRO A 362 -3.52 31.44 -1.20
CA PRO A 362 -3.48 32.80 -1.77
C PRO A 362 -2.92 32.85 -3.20
N GLU A 363 -2.04 31.91 -3.56
CA GLU A 363 -1.38 31.87 -4.88
C GLU A 363 -2.15 31.04 -5.92
N ARG A 364 -3.37 30.57 -5.59
CA ARG A 364 -4.16 29.68 -6.46
C ARG A 364 -4.33 30.21 -7.88
N GLU A 365 -4.65 31.49 -8.03
CA GLU A 365 -4.94 32.09 -9.34
C GLU A 365 -3.71 32.08 -10.25
N LEU A 366 -2.54 32.42 -9.70
CA LEU A 366 -1.27 32.38 -10.43
C LEU A 366 -0.89 30.93 -10.81
N ALA A 367 -1.08 29.98 -9.88
CA ALA A 367 -0.84 28.57 -10.12
C ALA A 367 -1.77 28.02 -11.23
N GLN A 368 -3.04 28.39 -11.21
CA GLN A 368 -4.03 28.01 -12.21
C GLN A 368 -3.65 28.53 -13.61
N GLN A 369 -3.32 29.82 -13.73
CA GLN A 369 -2.91 30.39 -15.02
C GLN A 369 -1.63 29.74 -15.56
N THR A 370 -0.69 29.41 -14.67
CA THR A 370 0.57 28.75 -15.06
C THR A 370 0.32 27.33 -15.54
N TRP A 371 -0.49 26.56 -14.83
CA TRP A 371 -0.92 25.22 -15.22
C TRP A 371 -1.67 25.23 -16.56
N GLN A 372 -2.61 26.16 -16.75
CA GLN A 372 -3.36 26.28 -18.01
C GLN A 372 -2.42 26.50 -19.20
N ARG A 373 -1.34 27.29 -19.05
CA ARG A 373 -0.36 27.54 -20.10
C ARG A 373 0.63 26.39 -20.32
N ARG A 374 1.15 25.78 -19.25
CA ARG A 374 2.26 24.83 -19.32
C ARG A 374 1.82 23.36 -19.40
N GLY A 375 0.60 23.04 -18.96
CA GLY A 375 0.21 21.66 -18.68
C GLY A 375 0.86 21.13 -17.39
N GLY A 376 0.49 19.91 -17.02
CA GLY A 376 0.85 19.25 -15.77
C GLY A 376 -0.38 18.83 -14.98
N VAL A 377 -0.18 18.54 -13.70
CA VAL A 377 -1.24 18.03 -12.81
C VAL A 377 -1.67 19.13 -11.85
N ALA A 378 -2.88 19.66 -12.02
CA ALA A 378 -3.48 20.55 -11.03
C ALA A 378 -4.03 19.74 -9.85
N VAL A 379 -3.71 20.15 -8.62
CA VAL A 379 -4.22 19.53 -7.39
C VAL A 379 -5.04 20.55 -6.61
N THR A 380 -6.29 20.23 -6.35
CA THR A 380 -7.25 21.08 -5.64
C THR A 380 -8.05 20.29 -4.61
N THR A 381 -8.88 21.00 -3.84
CA THR A 381 -9.79 20.41 -2.86
C THR A 381 -11.24 20.44 -3.33
N PHE A 382 -12.10 19.61 -2.73
CA PHE A 382 -13.55 19.64 -3.01
C PHE A 382 -14.16 21.04 -2.85
N GLU A 383 -13.74 21.79 -1.83
CA GLU A 383 -14.16 23.18 -1.61
C GLU A 383 -13.52 24.15 -2.61
N GLY A 384 -12.32 23.83 -3.11
CA GLY A 384 -11.61 24.63 -4.11
C GLY A 384 -12.29 24.64 -5.47
N LEU A 385 -13.09 23.61 -5.79
CA LEU A 385 -13.76 23.44 -7.08
C LEU A 385 -14.67 24.62 -7.47
N ARG A 386 -15.34 25.24 -6.49
CA ARG A 386 -16.22 26.41 -6.71
C ARG A 386 -15.50 27.62 -7.33
N HIS A 387 -14.17 27.63 -7.30
CA HIS A 387 -13.34 28.69 -7.86
C HIS A 387 -12.73 28.32 -9.21
N LEU A 388 -12.90 27.06 -9.65
CA LEU A 388 -12.46 26.55 -10.95
C LEU A 388 -13.60 26.57 -11.97
N ASP A 389 -14.84 26.41 -11.50
CA ASP A 389 -16.04 26.55 -12.31
C ASP A 389 -16.34 28.04 -12.54
N THR A 390 -16.17 28.49 -13.79
CA THR A 390 -16.65 29.79 -14.27
C THR A 390 -18.02 29.61 -14.94
N ASP A 391 -19.00 29.06 -14.23
CA ASP A 391 -20.40 29.31 -14.58
C ASP A 391 -20.81 30.68 -14.01
N PRO A 392 -21.71 31.44 -14.68
CA PRO A 392 -22.16 32.73 -14.18
C PRO A 392 -22.73 32.56 -12.76
N PRO A 393 -22.49 33.53 -11.86
CA PRO A 393 -22.92 33.41 -10.47
C PRO A 393 -24.42 33.13 -10.39
N ASP A 394 -24.79 32.22 -9.49
CA ASP A 394 -26.18 31.99 -9.11
C ASP A 394 -26.78 33.34 -8.69
N PRO A 395 -27.92 33.80 -9.24
CA PRO A 395 -28.56 35.04 -8.80
C PRO A 395 -28.91 35.04 -7.30
N THR A 396 -28.83 33.91 -6.60
CA THR A 396 -28.97 33.83 -5.14
C THR A 396 -27.68 34.08 -4.35
N ASP A 397 -26.51 34.11 -4.99
CA ASP A 397 -25.20 34.39 -4.38
C ASP A 397 -24.77 35.87 -4.53
N LEU A 398 -25.67 36.75 -4.97
CA LEU A 398 -25.48 38.20 -4.86
C LEU A 398 -25.56 38.61 -3.37
N PRO A 399 -24.54 39.28 -2.80
CA PRO A 399 -24.67 39.82 -1.46
C PRO A 399 -25.85 40.78 -1.38
N ASP A 400 -26.63 40.65 -0.32
CA ASP A 400 -27.73 41.54 0.03
C ASP A 400 -27.27 43.01 -0.12
N PRO A 401 -27.94 43.86 -0.93
CA PRO A 401 -27.52 45.24 -1.17
C PRO A 401 -27.53 46.15 0.08
N ALA A 402 -27.79 45.59 1.26
CA ALA A 402 -27.86 46.27 2.54
C ALA A 402 -26.60 46.19 3.43
N VAL A 403 -25.41 45.89 2.88
CA VAL A 403 -24.14 46.01 3.63
C VAL A 403 -23.42 47.31 3.26
N PRO A 404 -23.25 48.28 4.18
CA PRO A 404 -22.50 49.51 3.92
C PRO A 404 -21.05 49.22 3.59
N ALA A 405 -20.55 49.88 2.54
CA ALA A 405 -19.19 49.76 2.05
C ALA A 405 -18.19 50.50 2.93
N ASP A 406 -17.84 49.97 4.11
CA ASP A 406 -16.81 50.55 4.96
C ASP A 406 -15.97 49.48 5.69
N VAL A 407 -15.19 48.70 4.94
CA VAL A 407 -13.93 48.09 5.44
C VAL A 407 -12.93 47.97 4.28
N ALA A 408 -12.33 49.09 3.87
CA ALA A 408 -11.16 49.07 2.99
C ALA A 408 -9.89 48.98 3.85
N GLY A 409 -9.27 47.80 3.91
CA GLY A 409 -7.89 47.62 4.37
C GLY A 409 -6.87 48.24 3.39
N PRO A 410 -5.60 48.42 3.79
CA PRO A 410 -4.66 49.27 3.09
C PRO A 410 -4.30 48.72 1.70
N ALA A 411 -4.24 49.64 0.73
CA ALA A 411 -3.91 49.40 -0.65
C ALA A 411 -2.56 48.68 -0.82
N GLY A 412 -2.58 47.54 -1.53
CA GLY A 412 -1.37 46.91 -2.06
C GLY A 412 -0.66 47.79 -3.09
N PRO A 413 0.60 47.46 -3.46
CA PRO A 413 1.43 48.29 -4.33
C PRO A 413 0.76 48.54 -5.70
N LYS A 414 0.76 49.81 -6.12
CA LYS A 414 0.07 50.34 -7.31
C LYS A 414 0.67 49.94 -8.67
N ASP A 415 1.68 49.07 -8.70
CA ASP A 415 2.40 48.67 -9.92
C ASP A 415 2.24 47.17 -10.27
N ALA A 416 1.25 46.48 -9.72
CA ALA A 416 0.89 45.15 -10.20
C ALA A 416 0.20 45.26 -11.57
N LEU A 417 0.89 44.83 -12.63
CA LEU A 417 0.29 44.60 -13.95
C LEU A 417 -1.04 43.83 -13.76
N PRO A 418 -2.16 44.29 -14.36
CA PRO A 418 -3.44 43.61 -14.20
C PRO A 418 -3.29 42.15 -14.60
N LEU A 419 -3.62 41.25 -13.66
CA LEU A 419 -3.67 39.82 -13.93
C LEU A 419 -4.61 39.58 -15.12
N PRO A 420 -4.20 38.81 -16.15
CA PRO A 420 -5.06 38.53 -17.29
C PRO A 420 -6.36 37.86 -16.81
N LEU A 421 -7.46 38.18 -17.51
CA LEU A 421 -8.81 37.66 -17.27
C LEU A 421 -8.80 36.12 -17.08
N PRO A 422 -9.69 35.55 -16.25
CA PRO A 422 -9.75 34.12 -16.03
C PRO A 422 -9.92 33.37 -17.36
N LEU A 423 -8.99 32.48 -17.70
CA LEU A 423 -9.09 31.64 -18.88
C LEU A 423 -10.03 30.46 -18.57
N PRO A 424 -10.90 30.06 -19.52
CA PRO A 424 -11.73 28.87 -19.35
C PRO A 424 -10.84 27.65 -19.12
N LEU A 425 -11.32 26.69 -18.30
CA LEU A 425 -10.56 25.46 -18.05
C LEU A 425 -10.29 24.72 -19.37
N PRO A 426 -9.04 24.29 -19.62
CA PRO A 426 -8.67 23.51 -20.80
C PRO A 426 -9.38 22.13 -20.79
N PRO A 427 -9.46 21.45 -21.94
CA PRO A 427 -9.94 20.06 -21.97
C PRO A 427 -9.06 19.20 -21.07
N LEU A 428 -9.70 18.38 -20.22
CA LEU A 428 -9.01 17.53 -19.26
C LEU A 428 -8.87 16.12 -19.83
N ALA A 429 -7.63 15.65 -19.96
CA ALA A 429 -7.36 14.28 -20.41
C ALA A 429 -7.81 13.25 -19.36
N MET A 430 -7.67 13.60 -18.07
CA MET A 430 -8.10 12.77 -16.95
C MET A 430 -8.38 13.62 -15.71
N THR A 431 -9.50 13.33 -15.05
CA THR A 431 -9.81 13.83 -13.70
C THR A 431 -9.71 12.70 -12.67
N VAL A 432 -8.92 12.90 -11.62
CA VAL A 432 -8.80 11.98 -10.49
C VAL A 432 -9.53 12.57 -9.29
N VAL A 433 -10.41 11.80 -8.67
CA VAL A 433 -11.12 12.19 -7.45
C VAL A 433 -10.74 11.24 -6.34
N ASP A 434 -9.92 11.73 -5.42
CA ASP A 434 -9.48 11.00 -4.25
C ASP A 434 -10.51 11.10 -3.12
N GLU A 435 -10.64 10.03 -2.34
CA GLU A 435 -11.70 9.85 -1.35
C GLU A 435 -13.10 10.15 -1.93
N ALA A 436 -13.44 9.48 -3.04
CA ALA A 436 -14.70 9.70 -3.75
C ALA A 436 -15.97 9.48 -2.89
N HIS A 437 -15.85 8.86 -1.70
CA HIS A 437 -16.94 8.77 -0.72
C HIS A 437 -17.48 10.16 -0.29
N TYR A 438 -16.72 11.24 -0.46
CA TYR A 438 -17.22 12.60 -0.24
C TYR A 438 -18.33 12.99 -1.23
N VAL A 439 -18.36 12.44 -2.46
CA VAL A 439 -19.36 12.81 -3.48
C VAL A 439 -20.53 11.83 -3.60
N LYS A 440 -20.73 10.97 -2.59
CA LYS A 440 -21.80 9.97 -2.57
C LYS A 440 -23.23 10.52 -2.57
N ASN A 441 -23.42 11.78 -2.17
CA ASN A 441 -24.71 12.45 -2.16
C ASN A 441 -24.82 13.40 -3.37
N PRO A 442 -25.63 13.06 -4.39
CA PRO A 442 -25.80 13.90 -5.58
C PRO A 442 -26.36 15.30 -5.33
N ALA A 443 -27.10 15.49 -4.23
CA ALA A 443 -27.64 16.80 -3.88
C ALA A 443 -26.57 17.76 -3.35
N ALA A 444 -25.41 17.26 -2.90
CA ALA A 444 -24.37 18.09 -2.33
C ALA A 444 -23.69 18.95 -3.40
N ARG A 445 -23.41 20.22 -3.08
CA ARG A 445 -22.74 21.18 -3.99
C ARG A 445 -21.42 20.63 -4.54
N ARG A 446 -20.60 20.01 -3.68
CA ARG A 446 -19.34 19.34 -4.06
C ARG A 446 -19.52 18.22 -5.08
N ALA A 447 -20.62 17.45 -5.01
CA ALA A 447 -20.89 16.37 -5.95
C ALA A 447 -21.28 16.91 -7.33
N ARG A 448 -21.99 18.04 -7.38
CA ARG A 448 -22.34 18.72 -8.64
C ARG A 448 -21.12 19.25 -9.38
N HIS A 449 -20.19 19.92 -8.69
CA HIS A 449 -18.94 20.37 -9.30
C HIS A 449 -18.09 19.20 -9.82
N VAL A 450 -18.00 18.10 -9.07
CA VAL A 450 -17.30 16.90 -9.52
C VAL A 450 -17.98 16.29 -10.75
N ALA A 451 -19.31 16.22 -10.79
CA ALA A 451 -20.04 15.73 -11.96
C ALA A 451 -19.73 16.57 -13.21
N ALA A 452 -19.76 17.90 -13.10
CA ALA A 452 -19.43 18.81 -14.20
C ALA A 452 -17.99 18.58 -14.72
N LEU A 453 -17.02 18.35 -13.83
CA LEU A 453 -15.65 18.02 -14.24
C LEU A 453 -15.54 16.67 -14.94
N VAL A 454 -16.24 15.64 -14.44
CA VAL A 454 -16.26 14.30 -15.03
C VAL A 454 -16.88 14.33 -16.43
N ASP A 455 -17.90 15.16 -16.66
CA ASP A 455 -18.50 15.34 -17.98
C ASP A 455 -17.54 16.02 -18.98
N ARG A 456 -16.67 16.91 -18.49
CA ARG A 456 -15.66 17.61 -19.28
C ARG A 456 -14.38 16.82 -19.52
N SER A 457 -14.25 15.64 -18.90
CA SER A 457 -13.04 14.82 -18.97
C SER A 457 -13.29 13.57 -19.82
N GLU A 458 -12.33 13.22 -20.68
CA GLU A 458 -12.40 11.97 -21.45
C GLU A 458 -12.29 10.76 -20.51
N ARG A 459 -11.49 10.89 -19.45
CA ARG A 459 -11.24 9.85 -18.43
C ARG A 459 -11.50 10.40 -17.04
N ALA A 460 -12.01 9.54 -16.15
CA ALA A 460 -12.24 9.86 -14.76
C ALA A 460 -11.90 8.66 -13.87
N LEU A 461 -11.11 8.91 -12.81
CA LEU A 461 -10.70 7.87 -11.87
C LEU A 461 -11.09 8.27 -10.46
N PHE A 462 -12.02 7.54 -9.88
CA PHE A 462 -12.42 7.71 -8.49
C PHE A 462 -11.61 6.76 -7.61
N LEU A 463 -10.91 7.30 -6.61
CA LEU A 463 -10.14 6.52 -5.64
C LEU A 463 -10.88 6.50 -4.31
N THR A 464 -11.01 5.31 -3.72
CA THR A 464 -11.77 5.17 -2.47
C THR A 464 -11.54 3.81 -1.83
N GLY A 465 -11.30 3.76 -0.52
CA GLY A 465 -11.05 2.50 0.20
C GLY A 465 -12.31 1.79 0.73
N THR A 466 -13.45 2.49 0.84
CA THR A 466 -14.53 2.09 1.77
C THR A 466 -15.94 2.00 1.16
N VAL A 467 -16.12 2.21 -0.16
CA VAL A 467 -17.48 2.37 -0.73
C VAL A 467 -18.41 1.17 -0.51
N MET A 468 -17.87 -0.05 -0.43
CA MET A 468 -18.72 -1.22 -0.21
C MET A 468 -19.19 -1.42 1.24
N GLU A 469 -18.65 -0.66 2.20
CA GLU A 469 -19.03 -0.83 3.61
C GLU A 469 -20.43 -0.28 3.92
N ASN A 470 -20.96 0.65 3.09
CA ASN A 470 -22.25 1.29 3.33
C ASN A 470 -23.06 1.43 2.04
N HIS A 471 -24.00 0.49 1.83
CA HIS A 471 -25.11 0.51 0.86
C HIS A 471 -24.79 0.52 -0.65
N VAL A 472 -25.46 -0.36 -1.41
CA VAL A 472 -25.40 -0.37 -2.89
C VAL A 472 -25.95 0.91 -3.52
N GLY A 473 -26.86 1.61 -2.84
CA GLY A 473 -27.35 2.92 -3.29
C GLY A 473 -26.25 3.99 -3.36
N GLU A 474 -25.33 4.03 -2.39
CA GLU A 474 -24.21 4.98 -2.39
C GLU A 474 -23.24 4.67 -3.53
N PHE A 475 -22.96 3.39 -3.74
CA PHE A 475 -22.12 2.92 -4.85
C PHE A 475 -22.76 3.22 -6.21
N ARG A 476 -24.08 3.01 -6.37
CA ARG A 476 -24.82 3.36 -7.59
C ARG A 476 -24.73 4.85 -7.90
N ASN A 477 -24.81 5.72 -6.90
CA ASN A 477 -24.64 7.16 -7.09
C ASN A 477 -23.26 7.50 -7.64
N LEU A 478 -22.21 6.85 -7.14
CA LEU A 478 -20.84 7.06 -7.65
C LEU A 478 -20.68 6.56 -9.08
N LEU A 479 -21.25 5.41 -9.41
CA LEU A 479 -21.22 4.88 -10.78
C LEU A 479 -22.04 5.72 -11.75
N ALA A 480 -23.11 6.39 -11.30
CA ALA A 480 -23.94 7.22 -12.16
C ALA A 480 -23.14 8.36 -12.81
N TYR A 481 -22.08 8.86 -12.16
CA TYR A 481 -21.17 9.86 -12.73
C TYR A 481 -20.23 9.29 -13.79
N LEU A 482 -19.86 8.01 -13.67
CA LEU A 482 -18.79 7.40 -14.45
C LEU A 482 -19.32 6.58 -15.63
N GLN A 483 -20.30 5.73 -15.37
CA GLN A 483 -20.95 4.84 -16.33
C GLN A 483 -22.46 4.80 -16.04
N PRO A 484 -23.23 5.81 -16.50
CA PRO A 484 -24.66 5.94 -16.17
C PRO A 484 -25.50 4.77 -16.68
N GLU A 485 -25.13 4.20 -17.82
CA GLU A 485 -25.78 2.99 -18.35
C GLU A 485 -25.60 1.82 -17.37
N LEU A 486 -24.39 1.56 -16.90
CA LEU A 486 -24.14 0.50 -15.92
C LEU A 486 -24.89 0.75 -14.61
N ALA A 487 -24.86 1.99 -14.11
CA ALA A 487 -25.57 2.39 -12.90
C ALA A 487 -27.09 2.16 -12.99
N ALA A 488 -27.69 2.37 -14.16
CA ALA A 488 -29.11 2.15 -14.38
C ALA A 488 -29.51 0.66 -14.38
N HIS A 489 -28.58 -0.24 -14.72
CA HIS A 489 -28.82 -1.68 -14.70
C HIS A 489 -28.67 -2.30 -13.30
N LEU A 490 -28.02 -1.59 -12.36
CA LEU A 490 -27.86 -2.03 -10.99
C LEU A 490 -29.14 -1.81 -10.19
N ARG A 491 -29.80 -2.89 -9.83
CA ARG A 491 -30.97 -2.91 -8.94
C ARG A 491 -30.49 -3.08 -7.51
N ASP A 492 -31.23 -2.50 -6.57
CA ASP A 492 -30.96 -2.71 -5.14
C ASP A 492 -31.11 -4.20 -4.75
N THR A 493 -31.85 -4.97 -5.54
CA THR A 493 -31.98 -6.44 -5.44
C THR A 493 -30.78 -7.23 -5.97
N ASP A 494 -29.82 -6.62 -6.68
CA ASP A 494 -28.68 -7.37 -7.25
C ASP A 494 -27.66 -7.82 -6.18
N GLN A 495 -27.74 -7.26 -4.96
CA GLN A 495 -27.07 -7.84 -3.79
C GLN A 495 -27.63 -9.22 -3.41
N VAL A 496 -28.90 -9.48 -3.71
CA VAL A 496 -29.62 -10.72 -3.36
C VAL A 496 -29.20 -11.89 -4.27
N ALA A 497 -28.65 -11.61 -5.46
CA ALA A 497 -28.11 -12.61 -6.39
C ALA A 497 -26.73 -13.17 -5.98
N GLY A 498 -26.16 -12.69 -4.87
CA GLY A 498 -24.88 -13.14 -4.31
C GLY A 498 -23.69 -12.21 -4.64
N ALA A 499 -22.74 -12.12 -3.72
CA ALA A 499 -21.58 -11.21 -3.82
C ALA A 499 -20.74 -11.39 -5.10
N ALA A 500 -20.66 -12.62 -5.63
CA ALA A 500 -19.92 -12.92 -6.86
C ALA A 500 -20.62 -12.36 -8.12
N ALA A 501 -21.95 -12.50 -8.21
CA ALA A 501 -22.72 -11.97 -9.34
C ALA A 501 -22.69 -10.45 -9.37
N PHE A 502 -22.82 -9.81 -8.21
CA PHE A 502 -22.68 -8.37 -8.07
C PHE A 502 -21.28 -7.88 -8.49
N ARG A 503 -20.20 -8.51 -8.00
CA ARG A 503 -18.82 -8.19 -8.42
C ARG A 503 -18.65 -8.28 -9.93
N ARG A 504 -19.18 -9.33 -10.56
CA ARG A 504 -19.13 -9.50 -12.02
C ARG A 504 -19.88 -8.39 -12.76
N ALA A 505 -21.03 -7.95 -12.26
CA ALA A 505 -21.81 -6.88 -12.86
C ALA A 505 -21.07 -5.53 -12.82
N VAL A 506 -20.40 -5.22 -11.70
CA VAL A 506 -19.72 -3.93 -11.50
C VAL A 506 -18.27 -3.92 -12.02
N ALA A 507 -17.70 -5.09 -12.31
CA ALA A 507 -16.34 -5.29 -12.81
C ALA A 507 -15.92 -4.37 -13.97
N PRO A 508 -16.79 -3.95 -14.92
CA PRO A 508 -16.38 -3.03 -16.00
C PRO A 508 -16.09 -1.59 -15.53
N ALA A 509 -16.52 -1.23 -14.31
CA ALA A 509 -16.40 0.11 -13.74
C ALA A 509 -15.76 0.13 -12.35
N TYR A 510 -15.54 -1.02 -11.71
CA TYR A 510 -14.98 -1.12 -10.37
C TYR A 510 -13.92 -2.22 -10.25
N LEU A 511 -12.73 -1.84 -9.81
CA LEU A 511 -11.64 -2.76 -9.45
C LEU A 511 -11.37 -2.64 -7.94
N ARG A 512 -11.43 -3.76 -7.22
CA ARG A 512 -11.13 -3.83 -5.77
C ARG A 512 -10.25 -5.05 -5.48
N ARG A 513 -9.22 -4.82 -4.67
CA ARG A 513 -8.29 -5.84 -4.18
C ARG A 513 -8.01 -5.63 -2.71
N ASN A 514 -7.80 -6.72 -1.97
CA ASN A 514 -7.45 -6.65 -0.54
C ASN A 514 -5.94 -6.72 -0.37
N GLN A 515 -5.42 -6.19 0.74
CA GLN A 515 -3.99 -6.19 1.06
C GLN A 515 -3.43 -7.61 1.12
N GLN A 516 -4.11 -8.50 1.85
CA GLN A 516 -3.73 -9.91 1.98
C GLN A 516 -3.67 -10.68 0.66
N ASP A 517 -4.41 -10.22 -0.36
CA ASP A 517 -4.49 -10.90 -1.66
C ASP A 517 -3.33 -10.51 -2.59
N VAL A 518 -2.70 -9.35 -2.37
CA VAL A 518 -1.71 -8.77 -3.30
C VAL A 518 -0.37 -8.39 -2.64
N LEU A 519 -0.35 -8.28 -1.31
CA LEU A 519 0.84 -8.03 -0.52
C LEU A 519 1.16 -9.27 0.32
N THR A 520 2.04 -10.09 -0.20
CA THR A 520 2.52 -11.27 0.51
C THR A 520 3.61 -10.94 1.53
N GLU A 521 4.19 -9.73 1.42
CA GLU A 521 5.28 -9.27 2.27
C GLU A 521 4.84 -8.66 3.60
N LEU A 522 3.55 -8.31 3.75
CA LEU A 522 3.12 -7.63 4.96
C LEU A 522 3.33 -8.53 6.18
N PRO A 523 3.94 -7.99 7.24
CA PRO A 523 4.10 -8.74 8.47
C PRO A 523 2.74 -8.85 9.17
N GLU A 524 2.66 -9.74 10.17
CA GLU A 524 1.43 -9.93 10.94
C GLU A 524 1.06 -8.67 11.75
N VAL A 525 -0.24 -8.52 12.01
CA VAL A 525 -0.76 -7.59 13.02
C VAL A 525 -1.24 -8.39 14.21
N VAL A 526 -0.68 -8.12 15.39
CA VAL A 526 -1.08 -8.77 16.64
C VAL A 526 -1.85 -7.79 17.49
N HIS A 527 -3.10 -8.12 17.81
CA HIS A 527 -3.95 -7.34 18.70
C HIS A 527 -3.89 -7.91 20.12
N THR A 528 -3.62 -7.05 21.10
CA THR A 528 -3.58 -7.38 22.53
C THR A 528 -4.52 -6.44 23.28
N ASP A 529 -5.50 -7.03 23.98
CA ASP A 529 -6.37 -6.30 24.89
C ASP A 529 -5.72 -6.24 26.28
N GLU A 530 -5.39 -5.03 26.72
CA GLU A 530 -4.65 -4.74 27.96
C GLU A 530 -5.63 -4.29 29.04
N TRP A 531 -5.96 -5.20 29.97
CA TRP A 531 -6.94 -4.94 31.02
C TRP A 531 -6.28 -4.33 32.26
N ALA A 532 -6.76 -3.16 32.69
CA ALA A 532 -6.31 -2.46 33.87
C ALA A 532 -7.50 -2.00 34.74
N GLU A 533 -7.48 -2.38 36.01
CA GLU A 533 -8.52 -1.99 36.97
C GLU A 533 -8.49 -0.50 37.27
N PHE A 534 -9.64 0.07 37.64
CA PHE A 534 -9.68 1.47 38.07
C PHE A 534 -8.86 1.69 39.35
N SER A 535 -8.14 2.81 39.41
CA SER A 535 -7.71 3.35 40.71
C SER A 535 -8.93 3.78 41.52
N ALA A 536 -8.78 3.93 42.84
CA ALA A 536 -9.89 4.40 43.68
C ALA A 536 -10.44 5.77 43.23
N ALA A 537 -9.57 6.64 42.70
CA ALA A 537 -9.96 7.95 42.17
C ALA A 537 -10.70 7.84 40.83
N ASP A 538 -10.19 7.02 39.91
CA ASP A 538 -10.82 6.80 38.60
C ASP A 538 -12.18 6.10 38.75
N ALA A 539 -12.29 5.16 39.69
CA ALA A 539 -13.56 4.49 40.00
C ALA A 539 -14.61 5.46 40.54
N ALA A 540 -14.20 6.45 41.35
CA ALA A 540 -15.10 7.50 41.83
C ALA A 540 -15.57 8.39 40.67
N ALA A 541 -14.63 8.86 39.84
CA ALA A 541 -14.96 9.64 38.65
C ALA A 541 -15.88 8.88 37.68
N TYR A 542 -15.68 7.56 37.54
CA TYR A 542 -16.52 6.70 36.71
C TYR A 542 -17.95 6.61 37.27
N ARG A 543 -18.11 6.36 38.58
CA ARG A 543 -19.44 6.34 39.22
C ARG A 543 -20.18 7.66 39.03
N ASP A 544 -19.50 8.79 39.26
CA ASP A 544 -20.10 10.11 39.08
C ASP A 544 -20.54 10.34 37.62
N ALA A 545 -19.73 9.91 36.65
CA ALA A 545 -20.06 9.98 35.24
C ALA A 545 -21.27 9.11 34.85
N VAL A 546 -21.38 7.90 35.39
CA VAL A 546 -22.52 6.99 35.18
C VAL A 546 -23.80 7.60 35.77
N LEU A 547 -23.75 8.11 37.00
CA LEU A 547 -24.90 8.76 37.65
C LEU A 547 -25.35 10.00 36.90
N ALA A 548 -24.42 10.77 36.34
CA ALA A 548 -24.71 11.94 35.50
C ALA A 548 -25.19 11.57 34.08
N GLY A 549 -25.17 10.29 33.69
CA GLY A 549 -25.48 9.85 32.32
C GLY A 549 -24.51 10.39 31.27
N ASN A 550 -23.28 10.74 31.66
CA ASN A 550 -22.30 11.36 30.79
C ASN A 550 -21.37 10.31 30.16
N PHE A 551 -21.81 9.74 29.03
CA PHE A 551 -21.08 8.71 28.31
C PHE A 551 -19.64 9.10 27.93
N GLN A 552 -19.39 10.36 27.55
CA GLN A 552 -18.05 10.82 27.19
C GLN A 552 -17.14 10.96 28.42
N ALA A 553 -17.70 11.29 29.59
CA ALA A 553 -16.94 11.27 30.84
C ALA A 553 -16.66 9.83 31.31
N MET A 554 -17.62 8.91 31.15
CA MET A 554 -17.42 7.48 31.46
C MET A 554 -16.19 6.93 30.71
N ARG A 555 -16.04 7.24 29.42
CA ARG A 555 -14.92 6.80 28.57
C ARG A 555 -13.56 7.39 28.93
N ARG A 556 -13.53 8.49 29.70
CA ARG A 556 -12.29 9.16 30.14
C ARG A 556 -11.96 8.91 31.60
N ALA A 557 -12.87 8.31 32.36
CA ALA A 557 -12.76 8.20 33.82
C ALA A 557 -11.49 7.48 34.27
N ALA A 558 -10.98 6.52 33.48
CA ALA A 558 -9.74 5.79 33.75
C ALA A 558 -8.46 6.68 33.69
N TYR A 559 -8.60 7.94 33.28
CA TYR A 559 -7.52 8.92 33.18
C TYR A 559 -7.71 10.12 34.11
N ALA A 560 -8.71 10.09 34.99
CA ALA A 560 -9.05 11.22 35.85
C ALA A 560 -7.94 11.56 36.85
N ALA A 561 -7.23 10.54 37.35
CA ALA A 561 -6.04 10.70 38.18
C ALA A 561 -4.79 10.26 37.42
N ALA A 562 -4.25 11.14 36.56
CA ALA A 562 -3.12 10.82 35.68
C ALA A 562 -1.85 10.32 36.42
N ASP A 563 -1.67 10.68 37.68
CA ASP A 563 -0.56 10.22 38.53
C ASP A 563 -0.72 8.77 39.00
N ARG A 564 -1.97 8.28 39.12
CA ARG A 564 -2.34 6.98 39.71
C ARG A 564 -3.19 6.09 38.78
N SER A 565 -3.31 6.47 37.51
CA SER A 565 -4.09 5.73 36.52
C SER A 565 -3.38 4.43 36.13
N ALA A 566 -4.03 3.30 36.39
CA ALA A 566 -3.51 1.99 36.02
C ALA A 566 -3.41 1.80 34.50
N LYS A 567 -4.26 2.48 33.71
CA LYS A 567 -4.11 2.50 32.25
C LYS A 567 -2.83 3.22 31.83
N LEU A 568 -2.48 4.33 32.48
CA LEU A 568 -1.23 5.04 32.21
C LEU A 568 0.00 4.25 32.69
N ASP A 569 -0.13 3.47 33.77
CA ASP A 569 0.92 2.54 34.20
C ASP A 569 1.17 1.47 33.13
N ARG A 570 0.11 0.83 32.62
CA ARG A 570 0.24 -0.18 31.57
C ARG A 570 0.77 0.40 30.25
N LEU A 571 0.34 1.61 29.90
CA LEU A 571 0.87 2.34 28.75
C LEU A 571 2.39 2.59 28.89
N ASP A 572 2.84 3.00 30.08
CA ASP A 572 4.26 3.25 30.37
C ASP A 572 5.10 1.97 30.23
N GLU A 573 4.58 0.83 30.70
CA GLU A 573 5.23 -0.48 30.50
C GLU A 573 5.43 -0.79 29.02
N ILE A 574 4.39 -0.64 28.20
CA ILE A 574 4.44 -0.88 26.75
C ILE A 574 5.44 0.06 26.07
N VAL A 575 5.41 1.36 26.40
CA VAL A 575 6.33 2.36 25.83
C VAL A 575 7.78 2.04 26.22
N ARG A 576 8.03 1.59 27.45
CA ARG A 576 9.36 1.23 27.94
C ARG A 576 9.89 -0.03 27.27
N GLU A 577 9.04 -1.02 27.04
CA GLU A 577 9.40 -2.23 26.29
C GLU A 577 9.76 -1.88 24.83
N ALA A 578 8.95 -1.06 24.17
CA ALA A 578 9.23 -0.58 22.82
C ALA A 578 10.53 0.26 22.77
N TRP A 579 10.74 1.12 23.77
CA TRP A 579 11.97 1.91 23.87
C TRP A 579 13.20 1.01 24.04
N ALA A 580 13.16 0.01 24.93
CA ALA A 580 14.27 -0.93 25.10
C ALA A 580 14.61 -1.70 23.82
N ALA A 581 13.61 -1.93 22.95
CA ALA A 581 13.77 -2.52 21.63
C ALA A 581 14.16 -1.52 20.51
N GLY A 582 14.24 -0.22 20.81
CA GLY A 582 14.58 0.83 19.84
C GLY A 582 13.46 1.17 18.87
N GLU A 583 12.21 0.87 19.24
CA GLU A 583 11.03 0.96 18.37
C GLU A 583 10.29 2.28 18.53
N LYS A 584 9.43 2.58 17.55
CA LYS A 584 8.59 3.76 17.53
C LYS A 584 7.13 3.41 17.83
N VAL A 585 6.49 4.23 18.64
CA VAL A 585 5.14 4.01 19.17
C VAL A 585 4.18 5.09 18.67
N LEU A 586 3.00 4.68 18.22
CA LEU A 586 1.86 5.57 17.97
C LEU A 586 0.89 5.45 19.14
N ILE A 587 0.47 6.57 19.71
CA ILE A 587 -0.55 6.59 20.76
C ILE A 587 -1.75 7.38 20.24
N PHE A 588 -2.88 6.70 20.13
CA PHE A 588 -4.13 7.28 19.69
C PHE A 588 -5.13 7.42 20.84
N SER A 589 -5.78 8.58 20.90
CA SER A 589 -7.02 8.77 21.65
C SER A 589 -7.99 9.59 20.83
N PHE A 590 -9.28 9.48 21.10
CA PHE A 590 -10.29 10.41 20.62
C PHE A 590 -10.18 11.75 21.35
N TYR A 591 -9.78 11.73 22.63
CA TYR A 591 -9.86 12.89 23.52
C TYR A 591 -8.51 13.58 23.72
N ARG A 592 -8.53 14.91 23.66
CA ARG A 592 -7.34 15.74 23.83
C ARG A 592 -6.80 15.72 25.27
N ASP A 593 -7.68 15.78 26.27
CA ASP A 593 -7.30 15.73 27.69
C ASP A 593 -6.62 14.39 28.07
N VAL A 594 -7.05 13.28 27.46
CA VAL A 594 -6.36 11.99 27.60
C VAL A 594 -4.95 12.05 27.01
N LEU A 595 -4.76 12.66 25.83
CA LEU A 595 -3.43 12.85 25.25
C LEU A 595 -2.53 13.73 26.14
N GLU A 596 -3.06 14.79 26.75
CA GLU A 596 -2.34 15.64 27.69
C GLU A 596 -1.91 14.87 28.96
N ALA A 597 -2.75 13.95 29.45
CA ALA A 597 -2.41 13.06 30.55
C ALA A 597 -1.30 12.06 30.18
N VAL A 598 -1.35 11.49 28.98
CA VAL A 598 -0.30 10.62 28.43
C VAL A 598 1.01 11.38 28.28
N GLU A 599 0.97 12.57 27.66
CA GLU A 599 2.13 13.44 27.48
C GLU A 599 2.80 13.76 28.81
N SER A 600 2.01 14.14 29.81
CA SER A 600 2.50 14.42 31.16
C SER A 600 3.19 13.20 31.79
N ARG A 601 2.63 12.00 31.60
CA ARG A 601 3.21 10.73 32.12
C ARG A 601 4.56 10.41 31.47
N VAL A 602 4.63 10.50 30.14
CA VAL A 602 5.85 10.21 29.37
C VAL A 602 6.95 11.24 29.66
N CYS A 603 6.59 12.53 29.77
CA CYS A 603 7.53 13.61 30.08
C CYS A 603 8.05 13.55 31.53
N ALA A 604 7.17 13.33 32.52
CA ALA A 604 7.55 13.37 33.94
C ALA A 604 8.65 12.34 34.29
N ARG A 605 8.67 11.20 33.60
CA ARG A 605 9.60 10.10 33.90
C ARG A 605 10.93 10.18 33.14
N SER A 606 10.99 10.93 32.04
CA SER A 606 12.24 11.29 31.37
C SER A 606 13.18 12.13 32.29
N ALA A 607 12.64 12.67 33.40
CA ALA A 607 13.35 13.46 34.39
C ALA A 607 13.76 12.68 35.67
N THR A 608 13.34 11.42 35.86
CA THR A 608 13.55 10.68 37.12
C THR A 608 14.37 9.40 36.94
N GLY A 609 15.69 9.52 37.11
CA GLY A 609 16.65 8.40 37.16
C GLY A 609 18.05 8.87 37.61
N PRO A 610 18.95 7.99 38.11
CA PRO A 610 20.27 8.36 38.64
C PRO A 610 21.27 8.84 37.58
N ALA A 611 20.90 8.76 36.30
CA ALA A 611 21.50 9.49 35.19
C ALA A 611 20.37 9.80 34.18
N PRO A 612 20.29 11.02 33.61
CA PRO A 612 19.30 11.33 32.58
C PRO A 612 19.62 10.52 31.31
N VAL A 613 18.98 9.37 31.15
CA VAL A 613 18.91 8.70 29.86
C VAL A 613 17.93 9.54 29.02
N PRO A 614 18.32 10.04 27.84
CA PRO A 614 17.40 10.82 27.01
C PRO A 614 16.17 9.96 26.71
N GLY A 615 14.99 10.42 27.13
CA GLY A 615 13.70 9.80 26.85
C GLY A 615 13.49 9.56 25.35
N PRO A 616 12.50 8.74 24.95
CA PRO A 616 12.16 8.61 23.54
C PRO A 616 11.78 9.99 22.97
N GLY A 617 12.11 10.26 21.72
CA GLY A 617 11.69 11.49 21.06
C GLY A 617 10.16 11.61 21.11
N LEU A 618 9.62 12.69 21.66
CA LEU A 618 8.18 12.89 21.78
C LEU A 618 7.68 13.88 20.74
N PHE A 619 6.66 13.48 19.98
CA PHE A 619 6.09 14.23 18.87
C PHE A 619 4.57 14.35 19.01
N GLY A 620 4.00 15.44 18.50
CA GLY A 620 2.58 15.76 18.64
C GLY A 620 2.27 16.59 19.91
N PRO A 621 1.02 16.60 20.40
CA PRO A 621 -0.13 15.86 19.89
C PRO A 621 -0.66 16.43 18.56
N LEU A 622 -0.94 15.53 17.61
CA LEU A 622 -1.67 15.90 16.39
C LEU A 622 -3.16 15.99 16.69
N THR A 623 -3.75 17.18 16.55
CA THR A 623 -5.17 17.41 16.84
C THR A 623 -5.93 17.87 15.60
N GLY A 624 -7.27 17.90 15.68
CA GLY A 624 -8.10 18.44 14.60
C GLY A 624 -7.80 19.90 14.24
N GLY A 625 -7.22 20.67 15.18
CA GLY A 625 -6.81 22.06 14.99
C GLY A 625 -5.42 22.23 14.37
N THR A 626 -4.60 21.17 14.28
CA THR A 626 -3.26 21.26 13.69
C THR A 626 -3.38 21.46 12.18
N ALA A 627 -2.73 22.51 11.64
CA ALA A 627 -2.70 22.78 10.21
C ALA A 627 -2.10 21.57 9.45
N ALA A 628 -2.60 21.29 8.24
CA ALA A 628 -2.17 20.10 7.48
C ALA A 628 -0.65 20.07 7.21
N ALA A 629 -0.05 21.23 6.93
CA ALA A 629 1.40 21.35 6.74
C ALA A 629 2.19 21.01 8.02
N ALA A 630 1.78 21.55 9.17
CA ALA A 630 2.40 21.27 10.46
C ALA A 630 2.22 19.80 10.88
N ARG A 631 1.05 19.19 10.61
CA ARG A 631 0.84 17.75 10.82
C ARG A 631 1.86 16.91 10.04
N GLN A 632 2.09 17.26 8.78
CA GLN A 632 3.03 16.55 7.93
C GLN A 632 4.47 16.72 8.42
N GLU A 633 4.88 17.95 8.77
CA GLU A 633 6.21 18.25 9.33
C GLU A 633 6.49 17.41 10.58
N THR A 634 5.55 17.36 11.53
CA THR A 634 5.70 16.52 12.74
C THR A 634 5.85 15.03 12.41
N VAL A 635 5.16 14.53 11.40
CA VAL A 635 5.28 13.12 10.96
C VAL A 635 6.61 12.87 10.25
N ASP A 636 7.06 13.82 9.43
CA ASP A 636 8.36 13.76 8.74
C ASP A 636 9.48 13.73 9.80
N ASP A 637 9.42 14.60 10.81
CA ASP A 637 10.38 14.64 11.93
C ASP A 637 10.36 13.35 12.77
N PHE A 638 9.16 12.85 13.10
CA PHE A 638 8.99 11.57 13.79
C PHE A 638 9.60 10.42 12.97
N THR A 639 9.40 10.43 11.66
CA THR A 639 9.95 9.41 10.74
C THR A 639 11.47 9.49 10.67
N ALA A 640 12.02 10.71 10.54
CA ALA A 640 13.45 10.96 10.45
C ALA A 640 14.20 10.79 11.78
N HIS A 641 13.50 10.83 12.92
CA HIS A 641 14.11 10.67 14.23
C HIS A 641 14.90 9.36 14.34
N ALA A 642 16.18 9.46 14.73
CA ALA A 642 17.03 8.31 14.94
C ALA A 642 16.73 7.67 16.29
N GLY A 643 16.26 6.42 16.27
CA GLY A 643 15.96 5.65 17.48
C GLY A 643 14.50 5.75 17.94
N PRO A 644 14.24 5.44 19.22
CA PRO A 644 12.90 5.24 19.78
C PRO A 644 12.16 6.57 19.91
N ALA A 645 10.90 6.59 19.50
CA ALA A 645 10.07 7.79 19.49
C ALA A 645 8.59 7.47 19.75
N VAL A 646 7.87 8.45 20.29
CA VAL A 646 6.43 8.39 20.54
C VAL A 646 5.73 9.51 19.77
N LEU A 647 4.71 9.18 18.98
CA LEU A 647 3.83 10.16 18.35
C LEU A 647 2.44 10.11 18.99
N LEU A 648 2.03 11.23 19.58
CA LEU A 648 0.70 11.41 20.14
C LEU A 648 -0.24 11.96 19.06
N SER A 649 -1.43 11.37 18.92
CA SER A 649 -2.38 11.81 17.89
C SER A 649 -3.82 11.56 18.26
N GLN A 650 -4.70 12.50 17.94
CA GLN A 650 -6.12 12.21 17.94
C GLN A 650 -6.42 11.21 16.83
N ILE A 651 -7.19 10.15 17.09
CA ILE A 651 -7.44 9.09 16.11
C ILE A 651 -8.07 9.61 14.81
N GLN A 652 -8.87 10.67 14.88
CA GLN A 652 -9.46 11.32 13.71
C GLN A 652 -8.46 12.20 12.93
N ALA A 653 -7.50 12.81 13.61
CA ALA A 653 -6.48 13.66 13.00
C ALA A 653 -5.33 12.82 12.39
N GLY A 654 -4.94 11.74 13.07
CA GLY A 654 -3.92 10.78 12.65
C GLY A 654 -4.41 9.70 11.69
N GLY A 655 -5.71 9.37 11.73
CA GLY A 655 -6.30 8.30 10.92
C GLY A 655 -6.46 8.65 9.43
N VAL A 656 -6.28 9.91 9.03
CA VAL A 656 -6.50 10.37 7.65
C VAL A 656 -5.22 10.93 7.03
N GLY A 657 -4.76 10.29 5.95
CA GLY A 657 -3.82 10.89 5.00
C GLY A 657 -2.34 10.92 5.39
N LEU A 658 -1.96 10.42 6.56
CA LEU A 658 -0.57 10.40 7.03
C LEU A 658 0.10 9.03 6.79
N ASN A 659 1.41 9.04 6.52
CA ASN A 659 2.23 7.84 6.45
C ASN A 659 2.92 7.61 7.81
N LEU A 660 2.50 6.59 8.55
CA LEU A 660 3.00 6.31 9.90
C LEU A 660 3.72 4.94 9.98
N GLN A 661 4.19 4.43 8.84
CA GLN A 661 4.86 3.12 8.73
C GLN A 661 6.18 3.01 9.52
N ALA A 662 6.74 4.14 9.96
CA ALA A 662 7.93 4.18 10.80
C ALA A 662 7.70 3.56 12.19
N ALA A 663 6.44 3.45 12.62
CA ALA A 663 6.06 2.83 13.87
C ALA A 663 5.49 1.42 13.66
N ASN A 664 5.80 0.54 14.59
CA ASN A 664 5.32 -0.84 14.63
C ASN A 664 4.63 -1.19 15.96
N VAL A 665 4.53 -0.23 16.89
CA VAL A 665 3.72 -0.36 18.11
C VAL A 665 2.62 0.70 18.07
N VAL A 666 1.37 0.27 18.26
CA VAL A 666 0.19 1.13 18.28
C VAL A 666 -0.53 0.95 19.60
N VAL A 667 -0.81 2.02 20.32
CA VAL A 667 -1.58 2.01 21.56
C VAL A 667 -2.88 2.79 21.35
N LEU A 668 -4.01 2.14 21.59
CA LEU A 668 -5.34 2.75 21.61
C LEU A 668 -5.73 2.98 23.08
N CYS A 669 -5.84 4.24 23.50
CA CYS A 669 -6.17 4.58 24.89
C CYS A 669 -7.60 4.16 25.29
N GLU A 670 -8.51 4.09 24.33
CA GLU A 670 -9.89 3.67 24.59
C GLU A 670 -10.52 3.04 23.34
N PRO A 671 -11.52 2.16 23.50
CA PRO A 671 -12.24 1.57 22.37
C PRO A 671 -13.04 2.64 21.63
N GLN A 672 -13.13 2.50 20.32
CA GLN A 672 -13.86 3.42 19.45
C GLN A 672 -15.28 2.90 19.15
N LEU A 673 -16.23 3.83 19.00
CA LEU A 673 -17.61 3.49 18.62
C LEU A 673 -17.70 2.90 17.22
N LYS A 674 -16.77 3.30 16.34
CA LYS A 674 -16.70 2.86 14.94
C LYS A 674 -15.42 2.05 14.74
N PRO A 675 -15.51 0.71 14.63
CA PRO A 675 -14.33 -0.15 14.42
C PRO A 675 -13.46 0.25 13.23
N ALA A 676 -14.09 0.79 12.18
CA ALA A 676 -13.39 1.30 11.00
C ALA A 676 -12.37 2.40 11.34
N LEU A 677 -12.57 3.21 12.40
CA LEU A 677 -11.57 4.21 12.81
C LEU A 677 -10.30 3.57 13.36
N GLU A 678 -10.43 2.49 14.16
CA GLU A 678 -9.28 1.73 14.66
C GLU A 678 -8.54 1.06 13.51
N GLN A 679 -9.27 0.40 12.60
CA GLN A 679 -8.70 -0.23 11.42
C GLN A 679 -7.96 0.78 10.53
N GLN A 680 -8.54 1.95 10.28
CA GLN A 680 -7.89 3.01 9.51
C GLN A 680 -6.63 3.54 10.17
N ALA A 681 -6.62 3.69 11.50
CA ALA A 681 -5.46 4.14 12.25
C ALA A 681 -4.33 3.09 12.22
N VAL A 682 -4.66 1.82 12.47
CA VAL A 682 -3.70 0.70 12.39
C VAL A 682 -3.14 0.57 10.98
N ALA A 683 -3.96 0.69 9.94
CA ALA A 683 -3.54 0.66 8.54
C ALA A 683 -2.60 1.82 8.14
N ARG A 684 -2.40 2.85 8.99
CA ARG A 684 -1.36 3.87 8.76
C ARG A 684 0.04 3.38 9.13
N ALA A 685 0.14 2.45 10.08
CA ALA A 685 1.37 1.78 10.48
C ALA A 685 1.55 0.45 9.73
N HIS A 686 0.47 -0.32 9.57
CA HIS A 686 0.43 -1.57 8.81
C HIS A 686 0.03 -1.30 7.36
N ARG A 687 1.03 -0.95 6.54
CA ARG A 687 0.88 -0.65 5.11
C ARG A 687 2.11 -1.08 4.35
N MET A 688 2.03 -1.09 3.02
CA MET A 688 3.17 -1.39 2.14
C MET A 688 4.40 -0.57 2.55
N GLY A 689 5.52 -1.28 2.74
CA GLY A 689 6.77 -0.72 3.25
C GLY A 689 7.02 -1.01 4.73
N GLN A 690 6.01 -1.47 5.47
CA GLN A 690 6.20 -2.01 6.81
C GLN A 690 6.98 -3.32 6.75
N THR A 691 8.11 -3.38 7.45
CA THR A 691 8.99 -4.56 7.51
C THR A 691 8.88 -5.30 8.82
N ARG A 692 8.32 -4.68 9.87
CA ARG A 692 8.18 -5.26 11.20
C ARG A 692 6.74 -5.56 11.55
N ARG A 693 6.54 -6.62 12.33
CA ARG A 693 5.24 -6.97 12.92
C ARG A 693 4.65 -5.78 13.66
N VAL A 694 3.38 -5.48 13.40
CA VAL A 694 2.66 -4.40 14.07
C VAL A 694 1.95 -4.95 15.29
N ARG A 695 2.25 -4.40 16.47
CA ARG A 695 1.60 -4.75 17.74
C ARG A 695 0.61 -3.66 18.12
N VAL A 696 -0.66 -4.03 18.24
CA VAL A 696 -1.75 -3.12 18.58
C VAL A 696 -2.22 -3.44 20.00
N HIS A 697 -1.97 -2.54 20.93
CA HIS A 697 -2.40 -2.63 22.31
C HIS A 697 -3.63 -1.77 22.52
N ARG A 698 -4.74 -2.36 23.01
CA ARG A 698 -5.94 -1.62 23.38
C ARG A 698 -6.07 -1.58 24.89
N LEU A 699 -6.05 -0.38 25.48
CA LEU A 699 -6.17 -0.21 26.93
C LEU A 699 -7.63 -0.24 27.35
N LEU A 700 -7.98 -1.16 28.25
CA LEU A 700 -9.36 -1.44 28.65
C LEU A 700 -9.48 -1.49 30.17
N THR A 701 -10.65 -1.11 30.68
CA THR A 701 -10.97 -1.29 32.09
C THR A 701 -12.11 -2.29 32.26
N PRO A 702 -11.96 -3.32 33.11
CA PRO A 702 -13.03 -4.27 33.42
C PRO A 702 -14.17 -3.56 34.17
N ASP A 703 -15.38 -4.13 34.10
CA ASP A 703 -16.57 -3.61 34.78
C ASP A 703 -16.81 -2.11 34.50
N SER A 704 -16.60 -1.72 33.24
CA SER A 704 -16.69 -0.34 32.79
C SER A 704 -17.32 -0.21 31.40
N VAL A 705 -17.42 1.04 30.94
CA VAL A 705 -17.91 1.40 29.60
C VAL A 705 -17.11 0.68 28.50
N ASP A 706 -15.81 0.44 28.72
CA ASP A 706 -14.93 -0.17 27.73
C ASP A 706 -15.34 -1.62 27.44
N GLN A 707 -15.50 -2.43 28.49
CA GLN A 707 -15.93 -3.82 28.37
C GLN A 707 -17.32 -3.94 27.74
N ARG A 708 -18.24 -3.03 28.08
CA ARG A 708 -19.58 -2.99 27.49
C ARG A 708 -19.55 -2.64 26.02
N MET A 709 -18.77 -1.62 25.63
CA MET A 709 -18.57 -1.28 24.23
C MET A 709 -18.06 -2.48 23.43
N LEU A 710 -17.02 -3.17 23.92
CA LEU A 710 -16.50 -4.37 23.24
C LEU A 710 -17.52 -5.51 23.17
N THR A 711 -18.28 -5.75 24.23
CA THR A 711 -19.30 -6.80 24.25
C THR A 711 -20.39 -6.54 23.22
N LEU A 712 -20.86 -5.30 23.14
CA LEU A 712 -21.94 -4.90 22.21
C LEU A 712 -21.46 -4.88 20.77
N LEU A 713 -20.27 -4.34 20.50
CA LEU A 713 -19.66 -4.33 19.17
C LEU A 713 -19.34 -5.77 18.71
N GLY A 714 -18.73 -6.59 19.56
CA GLY A 714 -18.37 -7.98 19.24
C GLY A 714 -19.57 -8.93 19.13
N ARG A 715 -20.71 -8.67 19.79
CA ARG A 715 -21.97 -9.41 19.54
C ARG A 715 -22.50 -9.12 18.14
N LYS A 716 -22.38 -7.88 17.67
CA LYS A 716 -22.82 -7.48 16.33
C LYS A 716 -21.91 -8.04 15.24
N GLU A 717 -20.59 -7.97 15.42
CA GLU A 717 -19.64 -8.59 14.49
C GLU A 717 -19.90 -10.10 14.34
N ARG A 718 -20.12 -10.82 15.44
CA ARG A 718 -20.46 -12.25 15.39
C ARG A 718 -21.79 -12.53 14.70
N LEU A 719 -22.79 -11.67 14.89
CA LEU A 719 -24.07 -11.78 14.18
C LEU A 719 -23.88 -11.54 12.67
N PHE A 720 -23.02 -10.60 12.29
CA PHE A 720 -22.65 -10.33 10.90
C PHE A 720 -21.90 -11.52 10.28
N ASP A 721 -20.85 -12.02 10.94
CA ASP A 721 -20.03 -13.13 10.45
C ASP A 721 -20.82 -14.45 10.36
N ALA A 722 -21.69 -14.72 11.35
CA ALA A 722 -22.57 -15.90 11.32
C ALA A 722 -23.56 -15.85 10.15
N TYR A 723 -23.99 -14.64 9.75
CA TYR A 723 -24.82 -14.42 8.57
C TYR A 723 -24.02 -14.52 7.28
N ALA A 724 -22.83 -13.93 7.24
CA ALA A 724 -21.96 -13.93 6.06
C ALA A 724 -21.43 -15.33 5.69
N ARG A 725 -21.25 -16.22 6.67
CA ARG A 725 -20.80 -17.61 6.45
C ARG A 725 -21.91 -18.57 6.03
N ARG A 726 -23.19 -18.24 6.24
CA ARG A 726 -24.31 -18.98 5.64
C ARG A 726 -24.59 -18.38 4.27
N SER A 727 -23.93 -18.93 3.25
CA SER A 727 -24.38 -18.70 1.88
C SER A 727 -25.81 -19.22 1.71
N ASP A 728 -26.62 -18.44 1.01
CA ASP A 728 -28.01 -18.64 0.62
C ASP A 728 -29.08 -18.55 1.73
N ALA A 729 -29.92 -17.53 1.56
CA ALA A 729 -31.23 -17.28 2.18
C ALA A 729 -31.30 -16.29 3.37
N ALA A 730 -31.88 -15.14 3.02
CA ALA A 730 -32.75 -14.26 3.81
C ALA A 730 -32.16 -13.40 4.93
N GLU A 731 -32.14 -12.08 4.68
CA GLU A 731 -32.76 -11.07 5.54
C GLU A 731 -32.15 -10.78 6.92
N VAL A 732 -31.21 -9.84 6.96
CA VAL A 732 -31.36 -8.58 7.72
C VAL A 732 -30.64 -7.50 6.93
N SER A 733 -31.31 -6.40 6.62
CA SER A 733 -30.68 -5.22 6.04
C SER A 733 -29.65 -4.63 7.03
N PRO A 734 -28.42 -4.29 6.60
CA PRO A 734 -27.44 -3.60 7.46
C PRO A 734 -27.97 -2.29 8.06
N GLU A 735 -29.04 -1.74 7.49
CA GLU A 735 -29.82 -0.60 8.01
C GLU A 735 -30.37 -0.83 9.44
N ALA A 736 -30.59 -2.08 9.87
CA ALA A 736 -30.98 -2.39 11.25
C ALA A 736 -29.82 -2.31 12.25
N LEU A 737 -28.59 -2.12 11.78
CA LEU A 737 -27.37 -2.15 12.59
C LEU A 737 -26.58 -0.84 12.59
N ASP A 738 -27.08 0.19 11.91
CA ASP A 738 -26.56 1.55 12.01
C ASP A 738 -26.93 2.09 13.39
N VAL A 739 -26.02 1.88 14.34
CA VAL A 739 -26.04 2.62 15.59
C VAL A 739 -25.85 4.06 15.19
N ALA A 740 -26.93 4.84 15.14
CA ALA A 740 -26.77 6.24 15.46
C ALA A 740 -25.99 6.27 16.78
N ASP A 741 -24.75 6.79 16.79
CA ASP A 741 -23.80 6.72 17.93
C ASP A 741 -24.48 6.99 19.30
N THR A 742 -25.55 7.77 19.27
CA THR A 742 -26.48 8.11 20.36
C THR A 742 -27.29 6.95 20.94
N GLY A 743 -27.65 5.92 20.18
CA GLY A 743 -28.45 4.77 20.62
C GLY A 743 -27.64 3.78 21.45
N LEU A 744 -26.42 3.46 21.00
CA LEU A 744 -25.49 2.60 21.76
C LEU A 744 -25.04 3.30 23.04
N ALA A 745 -24.72 4.60 22.98
CA ALA A 745 -24.38 5.37 24.17
C ALA A 745 -25.51 5.32 25.21
N ARG A 746 -26.77 5.50 24.79
CA ARG A 746 -27.95 5.42 25.67
C ARG A 746 -28.11 4.04 26.30
N GLN A 747 -27.96 2.97 25.51
CA GLN A 747 -28.03 1.61 26.02
C GLN A 747 -26.95 1.35 27.09
N ILE A 748 -25.70 1.73 26.81
CA ILE A 748 -24.59 1.52 27.75
C ILE A 748 -24.79 2.32 29.04
N ILE A 749 -25.25 3.58 28.96
CA ILE A 749 -25.55 4.37 30.15
C ILE A 749 -26.59 3.65 31.02
N ALA A 750 -27.69 3.17 30.42
CA ALA A 750 -28.76 2.50 31.16
C ALA A 750 -28.26 1.22 31.85
N GLU A 751 -27.55 0.36 31.13
CA GLU A 751 -26.99 -0.89 31.67
C GLU A 751 -25.99 -0.64 32.81
N GLU A 752 -25.16 0.40 32.71
CA GLU A 752 -24.19 0.73 33.76
C GLU A 752 -24.85 1.38 34.99
N GLN A 753 -25.91 2.18 34.80
CA GLN A 753 -26.72 2.70 35.91
C GLN A 753 -27.43 1.56 36.66
N GLU A 754 -28.01 0.60 35.93
CA GLU A 754 -28.60 -0.60 36.51
C GLU A 754 -27.57 -1.42 37.30
N ARG A 755 -26.36 -1.60 36.75
CA ARG A 755 -25.27 -2.30 37.43
C ARG A 755 -24.86 -1.63 38.74
N LEU A 756 -24.75 -0.30 38.76
CA LEU A 756 -24.42 0.44 39.99
C LEU A 756 -25.58 0.48 40.99
N ALA A 757 -26.82 0.38 40.52
CA ALA A 757 -28.02 0.33 41.36
C ALA A 757 -28.29 -1.08 41.94
N ALA A 758 -27.76 -2.14 41.32
CA ALA A 758 -27.89 -3.50 41.81
C ALA A 758 -27.15 -3.66 43.16
N PRO A 759 -27.79 -4.21 44.21
CA PRO A 759 -27.12 -4.45 45.48
C PRO A 759 -25.95 -5.40 45.26
N SER A 760 -24.76 -5.03 45.73
CA SER A 760 -23.57 -5.87 45.67
C SER A 760 -23.88 -7.22 46.31
N VAL A 761 -23.98 -8.27 45.49
CA VAL A 761 -24.04 -9.64 45.99
C VAL A 761 -22.63 -9.97 46.46
N THR A 762 -22.37 -9.71 47.74
CA THR A 762 -21.14 -10.14 48.42
C THR A 762 -21.09 -11.68 48.38
N PRO A 763 -19.95 -12.30 48.07
CA PRO A 763 -19.81 -13.76 48.07
C PRO A 763 -20.05 -14.40 49.44
#